data_AF-A0A286RJZ8-F1
#
_entry.id   AF-A0A286RJZ8-F1
#
_cell.length_a   1.000
_cell.length_b   1.000
_cell.length_c   1.000
_cell.angle_alpha   90.00
_cell.angle_beta   90.00
_cell.angle_gamma   90.00
#
_symmetry.space_group_name_H-M   'P 1'
#
loop_
_entity.id
_entity.type
_entity.pdbx_description
1 polymer ?
#
loop_
_entity_poly.entity_id
_entity_poly.type
_entity_poly.pdbx_seq_one_letter_code
_entity_poly.pdbx_strand_id
1 'polypeptide(L)'
;MRDPFTAARNLTQILTLWGIALAGTLCSATPPLRNYVFDGSPSAPRELASTGTENAPLRLSATAPLSTQPGRASRGQTYLLDNAAYEGQPFDASQGFTIEVIFRYFGQGSQLGNGRPNGMIFAQGDGYWRGLRLYCDTPTGQLRFEMGRPQPRNAFGLSSSLGIPRGVWQHVAVTWDRQELRLFWNGVLVAASPYNEPYTPPNGPLRIGYADAGVGSLRLQVAQWVAYPEALSPAVVAEHALSAIPGPVRVASNLSYFNPTTSAEWQRATDLAARGQWREAGQTWSALALHPQSSSEVRALAKFAGAIAKRLHGATGQAILDWANLFQGENVAEIIRLNAAASCLFAAKGTIGAVPIPELYESLLQRAEWSPEERTTLLLLAGEAALQAGMSTTAQKRFAEALGSPSLTQSQRWDVELRIAHALRGAQKWEEARRAYQQIAENFQAPPPLRSLAWLGWASTYERAGQWREAAQAYRRVTTMQEVHPVHRWEAEELAREMERLAEGLPRRDPEWHRTPVPVFPTPGLVLHVAPHGNDAQPGTADAPLGSLAGARDRIRQIKKEKGLPHGGITVLIHGGVYRMSGTLELTEEDSGTADSPIVYRAADNETPIFTGGIILAGAVPVRDPAIRNRLPQLVRDKVLQIDLRANGINDYGSLGPRGFGLAGYPTHPWVDVYFNERPGTLARWPNEGFVTIQGLATPAGDAGAGKPATWKVEGRPLEWATSDDIWMYGYWRYLWAGTTIRVAKIDPQSHQLTTAGSSGYGFAEGMPYYFFNVLEELDQPGEWYLDRARGILYFYPPDEIDHLRITFPTLATPFVRMRNCAHVRLVKLTFECGRAEGVVIEGGQQVALLGCRMMRLGTNGVIIRGGEKHLVMGCDIGTVGAGGIRLAGGDEKTLSPSGHVVENCHIWEFTRVDRNYAPAVHVDGVGSTIRHNLFHDSPHHGMRLEGFDHLVELNEVHSVVYEADDQSGIDMFGNPASRGNVLRWNFWHHIGSGHNVAGQAGIRLDDMISGVVVYGNVFYRSAGGRFGGLQIHGGKDNWVDNNLFIDCKAAISFSPWTESRWVESVQGWLENARRRGLDVTRPPLSTRYPELLNLESNPNRNFILRSLVVNCGEFAIRDPGVNVFFDNHMAEGDVGFEDPSQHRFGLKPDAKPFQWFHFRAIPFDEIGLYPSPVRATWPVEHSVSPKYVAE
;
A
#
# COMPACT_ATOMS: atom_id res chain seq x y z
N MET A 1 16.22 56.41 -35.36
CA MET A 1 15.84 57.83 -35.58
C MET A 1 14.43 57.86 -36.17
N ARG A 2 13.53 58.62 -35.52
CA ARG A 2 12.19 59.07 -35.96
C ARG A 2 11.04 58.05 -35.98
N ASP A 3 10.32 58.03 -34.86
CA ASP A 3 8.90 58.36 -34.68
C ASP A 3 7.91 58.08 -35.83
N PRO A 4 6.78 57.41 -35.53
CA PRO A 4 5.50 58.09 -35.79
C PRO A 4 4.43 57.85 -34.70
N PHE A 5 4.29 58.81 -33.79
CA PHE A 5 3.03 59.23 -33.20
C PHE A 5 2.17 59.88 -34.28
N THR A 6 1.23 59.15 -34.90
CA THR A 6 -0.14 59.62 -35.19
C THR A 6 -0.95 58.56 -35.95
N ALA A 7 -1.61 57.67 -35.22
CA ALA A 7 -2.88 57.06 -35.65
C ALA A 7 -3.67 56.46 -34.46
N ALA A 8 -3.53 57.00 -33.25
CA ALA A 8 -4.33 56.61 -32.09
C ALA A 8 -5.59 57.49 -32.01
N ARG A 9 -6.56 57.26 -32.89
CA ARG A 9 -7.93 57.80 -32.71
C ARG A 9 -9.08 56.95 -33.24
N ASN A 10 -8.84 55.72 -33.73
CA ASN A 10 -9.89 54.88 -34.32
C ASN A 10 -9.87 53.39 -33.92
N LEU A 11 -9.40 53.03 -32.71
CA LEU A 11 -9.54 51.65 -32.19
C LEU A 11 -10.60 51.50 -31.10
N THR A 12 -10.99 52.59 -30.42
CA THR A 12 -11.99 52.54 -29.34
C THR A 12 -13.44 52.39 -29.87
N GLN A 13 -13.70 52.69 -31.15
CA GLN A 13 -15.02 52.53 -31.78
C GLN A 13 -15.23 51.17 -32.47
N ILE A 14 -14.17 50.39 -32.71
CA ILE A 14 -14.31 49.06 -33.37
C ILE A 14 -14.48 47.93 -32.34
N LEU A 15 -13.99 48.10 -31.11
CA LEU A 15 -14.10 47.07 -30.06
C LEU A 15 -15.45 47.04 -29.33
N THR A 16 -16.33 48.02 -29.54
CA THR A 16 -17.68 48.04 -28.95
C THR A 16 -18.71 47.21 -29.75
N LEU A 17 -18.38 46.78 -30.97
CA LEU A 17 -19.27 45.99 -31.84
C LEU A 17 -19.10 44.46 -31.70
N TRP A 18 -18.12 43.99 -30.91
CA TRP A 18 -17.80 42.55 -30.77
C TRP A 18 -17.86 42.02 -29.33
N GLY A 19 -18.41 42.76 -28.37
CA GLY A 19 -18.71 42.22 -27.03
C GLY A 19 -17.49 41.67 -26.27
N ILE A 20 -16.29 42.18 -26.52
CA ILE A 20 -15.09 41.82 -25.76
C ILE A 20 -14.88 42.86 -24.66
N ALA A 21 -15.22 42.49 -23.42
CA ALA A 21 -14.85 43.25 -22.23
C ALA A 21 -13.32 43.16 -22.04
N LEU A 22 -12.62 44.28 -22.21
CA LEU A 22 -11.24 44.43 -21.73
C LEU A 22 -11.28 44.48 -20.20
N ALA A 23 -10.89 43.38 -19.57
CA ALA A 23 -10.55 43.32 -18.15
C ALA A 23 -9.36 44.25 -17.87
N GLY A 24 -9.58 45.23 -17.01
CA GLY A 24 -8.58 46.25 -16.71
C GLY A 24 -9.03 47.18 -15.59
N THR A 25 -9.37 46.63 -14.43
CA THR A 25 -9.51 47.39 -13.19
C THR A 25 -8.57 46.81 -12.15
N LEU A 26 -7.53 47.58 -11.83
CA LEU A 26 -6.77 47.48 -10.59
C LEU A 26 -7.75 47.36 -9.41
N CYS A 27 -7.48 46.44 -8.46
CA CYS A 27 -8.25 46.21 -7.24
C CYS A 27 -8.60 47.54 -6.53
N SER A 28 -9.82 48.05 -6.71
CA SER A 28 -10.37 49.01 -5.76
C SER A 28 -10.85 48.22 -4.55
N ALA A 29 -10.07 48.19 -3.48
CA ALA A 29 -10.48 47.56 -2.23
C ALA A 29 -11.70 48.31 -1.68
N THR A 30 -12.86 47.64 -1.64
CA THR A 30 -14.04 48.14 -0.95
C THR A 30 -13.66 48.45 0.50
N PRO A 31 -13.95 49.66 1.01
CA PRO A 31 -13.59 50.01 2.37
C PRO A 31 -14.31 49.09 3.37
N PRO A 32 -13.65 48.71 4.47
CA PRO A 32 -14.22 47.80 5.46
C PRO A 32 -15.38 48.50 6.15
N LEU A 33 -16.45 47.74 6.38
CA LEU A 33 -17.57 48.15 7.19
C LEU A 33 -17.11 48.48 8.61
N ARG A 34 -16.24 47.61 9.16
CA ARG A 34 -15.67 47.72 10.50
C ARG A 34 -14.23 47.23 10.51
N ASN A 35 -13.38 47.91 11.28
CA ASN A 35 -11.97 47.54 11.45
C ASN A 35 -11.50 47.92 12.85
N TYR A 36 -11.22 46.91 13.67
CA TYR A 36 -10.77 47.04 15.05
C TYR A 36 -9.34 46.55 15.18
N VAL A 37 -8.43 47.41 15.66
CA VAL A 37 -7.02 47.06 15.94
C VAL A 37 -6.80 47.08 17.44
N PHE A 38 -6.39 45.95 18.00
CA PHE A 38 -6.28 45.76 19.45
C PHE A 38 -4.87 46.09 20.00
N ASP A 39 -3.88 46.27 19.12
CA ASP A 39 -2.49 46.59 19.47
C ASP A 39 -2.30 48.11 19.72
N GLY A 40 -2.15 48.53 20.99
CA GLY A 40 -1.98 49.96 21.40
C GLY A 40 -1.05 50.19 22.61
N SER A 41 -0.97 51.44 23.09
CA SER A 41 -0.23 51.95 24.30
C SER A 41 -0.18 50.96 25.48
N PRO A 42 0.81 51.03 26.42
CA PRO A 42 1.04 50.04 27.50
C PRO A 42 -0.18 49.57 28.34
N SER A 43 -1.33 50.25 28.25
CA SER A 43 -2.64 49.76 28.69
C SER A 43 -3.58 49.57 27.49
N ALA A 44 -4.00 48.33 27.22
CA ALA A 44 -5.02 48.05 26.22
C ALA A 44 -6.35 48.75 26.58
N PRO A 45 -7.05 49.41 25.64
CA PRO A 45 -8.22 50.21 25.97
C PRO A 45 -9.46 49.32 26.22
N ARG A 46 -10.26 49.70 27.23
CA ARG A 46 -11.55 49.05 27.54
C ARG A 46 -12.64 49.35 26.51
N GLU A 47 -12.52 50.44 25.76
CA GLU A 47 -13.38 50.78 24.63
C GLU A 47 -12.52 50.92 23.37
N LEU A 48 -12.94 50.30 22.27
CA LEU A 48 -12.17 50.20 21.03
C LEU A 48 -12.97 50.80 19.86
N ALA A 49 -12.45 51.87 19.27
CA ALA A 49 -13.08 52.50 18.11
C ALA A 49 -12.88 51.67 16.83
N SER A 50 -13.89 51.63 15.96
CA SER A 50 -13.75 51.11 14.60
C SER A 50 -13.16 52.18 13.69
N THR A 51 -12.26 51.80 12.79
CA THR A 51 -11.76 52.64 11.68
C THR A 51 -12.49 52.38 10.36
N GLY A 52 -13.52 51.53 10.37
CA GLY A 52 -14.37 51.24 9.21
C GLY A 52 -15.55 52.22 9.04
N THR A 53 -16.28 52.11 7.95
CA THR A 53 -17.31 53.09 7.54
C THR A 53 -18.46 53.26 8.53
N GLU A 54 -18.81 52.25 9.34
CA GLU A 54 -19.90 52.34 10.32
C GLU A 54 -19.51 52.99 11.66
N ASN A 55 -18.21 53.18 11.95
CA ASN A 55 -17.70 53.78 13.20
C ASN A 55 -18.30 53.23 14.53
N ALA A 56 -18.83 52.01 14.56
CA ALA A 56 -19.41 51.41 15.77
C ALA A 56 -18.31 50.90 16.74
N PRO A 57 -18.21 51.37 18.00
CA PRO A 57 -17.16 50.94 18.92
C PRO A 57 -17.48 49.58 19.60
N LEU A 58 -16.44 48.94 20.12
CA LEU A 58 -16.54 47.76 21.00
C LEU A 58 -16.21 48.12 22.45
N ARG A 59 -16.81 47.42 23.41
CA ARG A 59 -16.51 47.54 24.85
C ARG A 59 -16.15 46.21 25.45
N LEU A 60 -15.09 46.16 26.25
CA LEU A 60 -14.69 44.95 26.96
C LEU A 60 -15.74 44.59 28.04
N SER A 61 -16.27 43.38 28.01
CA SER A 61 -17.32 42.89 28.92
C SER A 61 -16.82 42.62 30.35
N ALA A 62 -15.50 42.52 30.55
CA ALA A 62 -14.91 42.24 31.87
C ALA A 62 -14.93 43.47 32.80
N THR A 63 -15.47 43.29 34.00
CA THR A 63 -15.47 44.33 35.05
C THR A 63 -14.14 44.41 35.80
N ALA A 64 -13.42 43.29 35.95
CA ALA A 64 -12.07 43.22 36.52
C ALA A 64 -10.96 43.47 35.46
N PRO A 65 -9.74 43.87 35.86
CA PRO A 65 -8.59 43.96 34.94
C PRO A 65 -8.19 42.57 34.42
N LEU A 66 -8.06 42.42 33.11
CA LEU A 66 -7.47 41.22 32.48
C LEU A 66 -5.95 41.33 32.43
N SER A 67 -5.25 40.18 32.36
CA SER A 67 -3.82 40.18 32.10
C SER A 67 -3.53 40.70 30.69
N THR A 68 -2.42 41.44 30.57
CA THR A 68 -1.90 41.90 29.28
C THR A 68 -0.65 41.10 28.95
N GLN A 69 -0.46 40.82 27.67
CA GLN A 69 0.81 40.27 27.16
C GLN A 69 1.22 41.03 25.89
N PRO A 70 2.51 40.97 25.49
CA PRO A 70 2.99 41.60 24.27
C PRO A 70 2.08 41.27 23.08
N GLY A 71 1.55 42.31 22.45
CA GLY A 71 0.74 42.23 21.24
C GLY A 71 1.56 41.86 20.02
N ARG A 72 0.98 42.00 18.83
CA ARG A 72 1.67 41.63 17.59
C ARG A 72 2.71 42.68 17.18
N ALA A 73 2.46 43.96 17.49
CA ALA A 73 3.42 45.04 17.26
C ALA A 73 4.54 45.03 18.33
N SER A 74 5.78 45.34 17.95
CA SER A 74 6.99 45.25 18.80
C SER A 74 6.99 46.10 20.08
N ARG A 75 5.94 46.90 20.32
CA ARG A 75 5.72 47.73 21.52
C ARG A 75 4.27 47.76 22.02
N GLY A 76 3.36 46.97 21.44
CA GLY A 76 1.94 46.93 21.83
C GLY A 76 1.65 45.93 22.94
N GLN A 77 0.61 46.16 23.74
CA GLN A 77 0.04 45.18 24.68
C GLN A 77 -1.39 44.86 24.28
N THR A 78 -1.80 43.60 24.40
CA THR A 78 -3.20 43.17 24.16
C THR A 78 -3.71 42.35 25.34
N TYR A 79 -5.02 42.41 25.61
CA TYR A 79 -5.63 41.60 26.65
C TYR A 79 -5.63 40.12 26.26
N LEU A 80 -5.29 39.27 27.22
CA LEU A 80 -5.56 37.84 27.15
C LEU A 80 -7.01 37.61 27.58
N LEU A 81 -7.88 37.38 26.60
CA LEU A 81 -9.27 37.02 26.83
C LEU A 81 -9.36 35.56 27.28
N ASP A 82 -10.31 35.29 28.17
CA ASP A 82 -10.77 33.93 28.50
C ASP A 82 -12.31 33.91 28.40
N ASN A 83 -13.01 34.02 29.53
CA ASN A 83 -14.46 34.12 29.57
C ASN A 83 -14.99 35.54 29.28
N ALA A 84 -14.10 36.44 28.85
CA ALA A 84 -14.42 37.82 28.50
C ALA A 84 -14.47 38.00 26.98
N ALA A 85 -15.14 39.07 26.53
CA ALA A 85 -15.21 39.45 25.13
C ALA A 85 -15.28 40.97 24.97
N TYR A 86 -14.92 41.44 23.78
CA TYR A 86 -15.29 42.77 23.33
C TYR A 86 -16.67 42.71 22.67
N GLU A 87 -17.61 43.53 23.16
CA GLU A 87 -19.00 43.55 22.72
C GLU A 87 -19.35 44.83 21.96
N GLY A 88 -20.15 44.71 20.91
CA GLY A 88 -20.72 45.85 20.20
C GLY A 88 -22.00 45.49 19.44
N GLN A 89 -22.54 46.47 18.70
CA GLN A 89 -23.72 46.25 17.88
C GLN A 89 -23.45 45.20 16.79
N PRO A 90 -24.43 44.41 16.33
CA PRO A 90 -24.26 43.57 15.15
C PRO A 90 -24.11 44.40 13.86
N PHE A 91 -23.55 43.84 12.80
CA PHE A 91 -23.51 44.41 11.44
C PHE A 91 -24.39 43.61 10.47
N ASP A 92 -24.82 44.22 9.36
CA ASP A 92 -25.59 43.48 8.35
C ASP A 92 -24.69 42.69 7.41
N ALA A 93 -24.98 41.39 7.28
CA ALA A 93 -24.28 40.45 6.41
C ALA A 93 -25.19 39.92 5.28
N SER A 94 -26.35 40.55 5.05
CA SER A 94 -27.38 40.08 4.12
C SER A 94 -26.96 40.05 2.64
N GLN A 95 -26.02 40.91 2.24
CA GLN A 95 -25.57 41.03 0.85
C GLN A 95 -24.36 40.15 0.52
N GLY A 96 -23.90 39.33 1.46
CA GLY A 96 -22.58 38.70 1.42
C GLY A 96 -21.60 39.44 2.31
N PHE A 97 -20.45 38.81 2.60
CA PHE A 97 -19.46 39.39 3.51
C PHE A 97 -18.08 38.75 3.34
N THR A 98 -17.08 39.47 3.85
CA THR A 98 -15.80 38.90 4.29
C THR A 98 -15.56 39.32 5.74
N ILE A 99 -15.25 38.37 6.61
CA ILE A 99 -14.81 38.64 7.98
C ILE A 99 -13.38 38.12 8.12
N GLU A 100 -12.47 38.97 8.55
CA GLU A 100 -11.08 38.63 8.81
C GLU A 100 -10.73 38.85 10.27
N VAL A 101 -10.01 37.90 10.86
CA VAL A 101 -9.52 37.99 12.23
C VAL A 101 -8.05 37.61 12.29
N ILE A 102 -7.27 38.42 12.99
CA ILE A 102 -5.90 38.10 13.36
C ILE A 102 -5.86 37.82 14.84
N PHE A 103 -5.50 36.58 15.19
CA PHE A 103 -5.48 36.14 16.58
C PHE A 103 -4.38 35.11 16.81
N ARG A 104 -4.13 34.84 18.09
CA ARG A 104 -3.45 33.63 18.57
C ARG A 104 -4.18 33.14 19.81
N TYR A 105 -4.16 31.84 20.03
CA TYR A 105 -4.79 31.22 21.19
C TYR A 105 -3.81 30.28 21.90
N PHE A 106 -4.01 30.11 23.20
CA PHE A 106 -3.13 29.34 24.09
C PHE A 106 -3.80 28.07 24.63
N GLY A 107 -4.94 27.69 24.05
CA GLY A 107 -5.72 26.52 24.42
C GLY A 107 -7.10 26.85 24.98
N GLN A 108 -7.70 25.85 25.62
CA GLN A 108 -9.02 25.91 26.23
C GLN A 108 -9.07 26.98 27.34
N GLY A 109 -10.10 27.81 27.30
CA GLY A 109 -10.42 28.74 28.38
C GLY A 109 -11.19 28.07 29.52
N SER A 110 -11.58 28.85 30.54
CA SER A 110 -12.30 28.36 31.72
C SER A 110 -13.70 27.80 31.46
N GLN A 111 -14.33 28.10 30.31
CA GLN A 111 -15.69 27.64 29.97
C GLN A 111 -15.65 26.54 28.92
N LEU A 112 -16.40 25.46 29.14
CA LEU A 112 -16.61 24.39 28.16
C LEU A 112 -17.90 24.62 27.36
N GLY A 113 -17.88 24.31 26.06
CA GLY A 113 -19.06 24.42 25.21
C GLY A 113 -19.89 23.15 25.24
N ASN A 114 -21.04 23.16 25.93
CA ASN A 114 -21.90 21.98 26.10
C ASN A 114 -21.14 20.74 26.60
N GLY A 115 -20.21 20.96 27.54
CA GLY A 115 -19.35 19.91 28.10
C GLY A 115 -18.21 19.43 27.18
N ARG A 116 -18.01 20.07 26.02
CA ARG A 116 -16.94 19.73 25.06
C ARG A 116 -15.82 20.77 25.07
N PRO A 117 -14.56 20.35 24.83
CA PRO A 117 -13.43 21.25 24.70
C PRO A 117 -13.45 21.94 23.32
N ASN A 118 -14.00 23.14 23.28
CA ASN A 118 -13.99 24.05 22.15
C ASN A 118 -13.97 25.50 22.66
N GLY A 119 -13.68 26.45 21.79
CA GLY A 119 -13.68 27.83 22.22
C GLY A 119 -13.95 28.86 21.13
N MET A 120 -14.71 29.87 21.52
CA MET A 120 -15.19 30.95 20.65
C MET A 120 -14.07 31.93 20.29
N ILE A 121 -13.99 32.30 19.01
CA ILE A 121 -13.14 33.40 18.53
C ILE A 121 -13.99 34.66 18.37
N PHE A 122 -15.12 34.56 17.67
CA PHE A 122 -16.14 35.61 17.64
C PHE A 122 -17.52 35.05 17.30
N ALA A 123 -18.56 35.76 17.72
CA ALA A 123 -19.94 35.47 17.32
C ALA A 123 -20.73 36.76 17.15
N GLN A 124 -21.72 36.74 16.27
CA GLN A 124 -22.75 37.75 16.18
C GLN A 124 -24.11 37.07 16.43
N GLY A 125 -24.77 37.43 17.53
CA GLY A 125 -25.90 36.65 18.05
C GLY A 125 -25.44 35.29 18.63
N ASP A 126 -26.30 34.29 18.60
CA ASP A 126 -25.95 32.91 19.01
C ASP A 126 -25.19 32.13 17.92
N GLY A 127 -25.28 32.57 16.65
CA GLY A 127 -24.60 32.00 15.49
C GLY A 127 -25.06 30.60 15.08
N TYR A 128 -25.96 29.96 15.83
CA TYR A 128 -26.46 28.62 15.56
C TYR A 128 -27.88 28.65 14.97
N TRP A 129 -28.75 29.45 15.57
CA TRP A 129 -30.08 29.75 15.10
C TRP A 129 -30.14 31.09 14.38
N ARG A 130 -29.40 32.09 14.88
CA ARG A 130 -29.44 33.47 14.35
C ARG A 130 -28.05 34.11 14.35
N GLY A 131 -27.68 34.74 13.24
CA GLY A 131 -26.38 35.35 13.04
C GLY A 131 -25.31 34.36 12.61
N LEU A 132 -24.07 34.54 13.07
CA LEU A 132 -22.91 33.76 12.63
C LEU A 132 -21.88 33.60 13.75
N ARG A 133 -21.01 32.60 13.66
CA ARG A 133 -19.92 32.40 14.63
C ARG A 133 -18.71 31.68 14.06
N LEU A 134 -17.53 32.03 14.57
CA LEU A 134 -16.26 31.37 14.32
C LEU A 134 -15.68 30.88 15.65
N TYR A 135 -15.31 29.61 15.70
CA TYR A 135 -14.71 28.98 16.87
C TYR A 135 -13.73 27.89 16.44
N CYS A 136 -12.98 27.32 17.38
CA CYS A 136 -12.18 26.13 17.11
C CYS A 136 -12.43 25.01 18.12
N ASP A 137 -12.24 23.78 17.67
CA ASP A 137 -12.10 22.61 18.53
C ASP A 137 -10.71 22.66 19.17
N THR A 138 -10.62 22.77 20.50
CA THR A 138 -9.32 23.03 21.13
C THR A 138 -8.37 21.84 21.08
N PRO A 139 -8.81 20.56 21.20
CA PRO A 139 -7.92 19.42 21.02
C PRO A 139 -7.28 19.33 19.63
N THR A 140 -8.06 19.56 18.57
CA THR A 140 -7.60 19.38 17.18
C THR A 140 -7.12 20.67 16.53
N GLY A 141 -7.49 21.83 17.07
CA GLY A 141 -7.28 23.14 16.45
C GLY A 141 -8.16 23.39 15.23
N GLN A 142 -9.09 22.50 14.87
CA GLN A 142 -9.93 22.67 13.68
C GLN A 142 -10.82 23.90 13.82
N LEU A 143 -10.79 24.78 12.82
CA LEU A 143 -11.65 25.94 12.71
C LEU A 143 -13.05 25.52 12.28
N ARG A 144 -14.05 26.14 12.89
CA ARG A 144 -15.45 25.96 12.55
C ARG A 144 -16.15 27.30 12.41
N PHE A 145 -16.78 27.49 11.27
CA PHE A 145 -17.63 28.63 11.02
C PHE A 145 -19.07 28.16 10.81
N GLU A 146 -20.03 28.83 11.45
CA GLU A 146 -21.44 28.47 11.35
C GLU A 146 -22.30 29.67 10.97
N MET A 147 -23.25 29.42 10.07
CA MET A 147 -24.33 30.31 9.66
C MET A 147 -25.63 29.84 10.33
N GLY A 148 -26.23 30.71 11.14
CA GLY A 148 -27.44 30.39 11.88
C GLY A 148 -28.65 30.17 10.97
N ARG A 149 -29.44 29.14 11.26
CA ARG A 149 -30.71 28.86 10.56
C ARG A 149 -31.85 28.77 11.57
N PRO A 150 -33.04 29.35 11.31
CA PRO A 150 -34.16 29.24 12.24
C PRO A 150 -34.62 27.79 12.44
N GLN A 151 -35.12 27.49 13.64
CA GLN A 151 -35.70 26.18 13.96
C GLN A 151 -36.77 25.77 12.92
N PRO A 152 -36.86 24.46 12.58
CA PRO A 152 -36.17 23.32 13.21
C PRO A 152 -34.80 22.97 12.60
N ARG A 153 -34.24 23.80 11.71
CA ARG A 153 -33.00 23.49 10.99
C ARG A 153 -31.78 23.90 11.82
N ASN A 154 -30.86 22.97 12.07
CA ASN A 154 -29.56 23.27 12.72
C ASN A 154 -28.74 24.26 11.88
N ALA A 155 -27.74 24.93 12.46
CA ALA A 155 -26.82 25.79 11.72
C ALA A 155 -26.21 25.10 10.48
N PHE A 156 -25.86 25.87 9.46
CA PHE A 156 -24.99 25.39 8.39
C PHE A 156 -23.54 25.64 8.78
N GLY A 157 -22.73 24.59 8.85
CA GLY A 157 -21.37 24.66 9.35
C GLY A 157 -20.33 24.31 8.30
N LEU A 158 -19.21 25.02 8.33
CA LEU A 158 -17.99 24.73 7.60
C LEU A 158 -16.89 24.38 8.61
N SER A 159 -16.20 23.26 8.41
CA SER A 159 -15.08 22.85 9.26
C SER A 159 -13.81 22.77 8.43
N SER A 160 -12.72 23.38 8.89
CA SER A 160 -11.43 23.21 8.24
C SER A 160 -10.99 21.75 8.32
N SER A 161 -10.38 21.26 7.25
CA SER A 161 -9.82 19.91 7.20
C SER A 161 -8.51 19.79 8.02
N LEU A 162 -7.85 20.92 8.30
CA LEU A 162 -6.63 21.00 9.12
C LEU A 162 -6.87 21.84 10.37
N GLY A 163 -6.17 21.49 11.45
CA GLY A 163 -6.12 22.28 12.67
C GLY A 163 -5.11 23.41 12.59
N ILE A 164 -5.39 24.52 13.28
CA ILE A 164 -4.49 25.65 13.38
C ILE A 164 -3.60 25.59 14.64
N PRO A 165 -2.32 25.99 14.57
CA PRO A 165 -1.36 25.86 15.67
C PRO A 165 -1.61 26.84 16.84
N ARG A 166 -1.35 26.41 18.08
CA ARG A 166 -1.43 27.29 19.25
C ARG A 166 -0.25 28.24 19.33
N GLY A 167 -0.40 29.37 20.04
CA GLY A 167 0.68 30.31 20.36
C GLY A 167 1.25 31.14 19.20
N VAL A 168 0.96 30.77 17.95
CA VAL A 168 1.39 31.49 16.75
C VAL A 168 0.28 32.43 16.29
N TRP A 169 0.64 33.65 15.88
CA TRP A 169 -0.29 34.58 15.22
C TRP A 169 -0.78 34.01 13.90
N GLN A 170 -2.05 34.23 13.60
CA GLN A 170 -2.67 33.71 12.39
C GLN A 170 -3.64 34.72 11.81
N HIS A 171 -3.83 34.66 10.50
CA HIS A 171 -4.92 35.33 9.79
C HIS A 171 -5.95 34.27 9.40
N VAL A 172 -7.21 34.49 9.76
CA VAL A 172 -8.34 33.66 9.33
C VAL A 172 -9.36 34.56 8.66
N ALA A 173 -9.85 34.15 7.49
CA ALA A 173 -10.89 34.86 6.77
C ALA A 173 -12.05 33.93 6.41
N VAL A 174 -13.26 34.45 6.49
CA VAL A 174 -14.47 33.76 6.02
C VAL A 174 -15.14 34.65 4.99
N THR A 175 -15.43 34.10 3.80
CA THR A 175 -16.12 34.82 2.73
C THR A 175 -17.41 34.10 2.35
N TRP A 176 -18.44 34.88 2.02
CA TRP A 176 -19.70 34.36 1.52
C TRP A 176 -20.28 35.27 0.45
N ASP A 177 -20.38 34.76 -0.78
CA ASP A 177 -20.86 35.49 -1.96
C ASP A 177 -22.34 35.22 -2.27
N ARG A 178 -23.07 34.62 -1.33
CA ARG A 178 -24.46 34.13 -1.46
C ARG A 178 -24.65 32.86 -2.28
N GLN A 179 -23.57 32.28 -2.80
CA GLN A 179 -23.60 30.97 -3.47
C GLN A 179 -22.70 29.96 -2.75
N GLU A 180 -21.55 30.41 -2.27
CA GLU A 180 -20.53 29.57 -1.66
C GLU A 180 -19.95 30.23 -0.42
N LEU A 181 -19.75 29.43 0.62
CA LEU A 181 -19.10 29.80 1.85
C LEU A 181 -17.68 29.25 1.85
N ARG A 182 -16.68 30.12 2.07
CA ARG A 182 -15.25 29.75 2.04
C ARG A 182 -14.56 30.17 3.33
N LEU A 183 -13.66 29.32 3.82
CA LEU A 183 -12.81 29.58 4.99
C LEU A 183 -11.34 29.49 4.58
N PHE A 184 -10.60 30.53 4.94
CA PHE A 184 -9.20 30.71 4.62
C PHE A 184 -8.37 30.76 5.91
N TRP A 185 -7.18 30.18 5.84
CA TRP A 185 -6.14 30.24 6.85
C TRP A 185 -4.86 30.78 6.22
N ASN A 186 -4.36 31.90 6.76
CA ASN A 186 -3.22 32.65 6.26
C ASN A 186 -3.32 32.93 4.74
N GLY A 187 -4.52 33.24 4.25
CA GLY A 187 -4.77 33.51 2.82
C GLY A 187 -5.00 32.27 1.94
N VAL A 188 -4.88 31.06 2.49
CA VAL A 188 -5.07 29.79 1.76
C VAL A 188 -6.42 29.17 2.10
N LEU A 189 -7.16 28.68 1.11
CA LEU A 189 -8.44 28.00 1.33
C LEU A 189 -8.24 26.68 2.08
N VAL A 190 -9.00 26.46 3.15
CA VAL A 190 -8.97 25.23 3.96
C VAL A 190 -10.32 24.52 4.05
N ALA A 191 -11.41 25.17 3.65
CA ALA A 191 -12.72 24.57 3.46
C ALA A 191 -13.61 25.45 2.57
N ALA A 192 -14.47 24.82 1.77
CA ALA A 192 -15.53 25.48 1.02
C ALA A 192 -16.77 24.59 0.96
N SER A 193 -17.95 25.20 0.87
CA SER A 193 -19.20 24.47 0.61
C SER A 193 -20.25 25.41 0.01
N PRO A 194 -21.09 24.94 -0.95
CA PRO A 194 -22.22 25.72 -1.45
C PRO A 194 -23.17 26.10 -0.32
N TYR A 195 -23.54 27.38 -0.26
CA TYR A 195 -24.54 27.92 0.67
C TYR A 195 -25.31 29.06 0.02
N ASN A 196 -26.53 28.76 -0.44
CA ASN A 196 -27.42 29.68 -1.14
C ASN A 196 -28.68 30.05 -0.32
N GLU A 197 -28.67 29.77 0.98
CA GLU A 197 -29.77 30.12 1.87
C GLU A 197 -29.71 31.60 2.31
N PRO A 198 -30.84 32.22 2.70
CA PRO A 198 -30.84 33.59 3.22
C PRO A 198 -30.07 33.74 4.54
N TYR A 199 -29.40 34.89 4.71
CA TYR A 199 -28.83 35.28 6.00
C TYR A 199 -29.93 35.48 7.06
N THR A 200 -29.74 34.91 8.25
CA THR A 200 -30.66 35.09 9.38
C THR A 200 -30.11 36.14 10.34
N PRO A 201 -30.75 37.31 10.50
CA PRO A 201 -30.23 38.38 11.35
C PRO A 201 -30.08 37.96 12.82
N PRO A 202 -29.04 38.43 13.51
CA PRO A 202 -28.74 38.07 14.90
C PRO A 202 -29.80 38.63 15.87
N ASN A 203 -29.92 37.98 17.03
CA ASN A 203 -30.75 38.38 18.16
C ASN A 203 -29.92 38.96 19.33
N GLY A 204 -28.62 39.19 19.14
CA GLY A 204 -27.68 39.60 20.17
C GLY A 204 -26.47 40.35 19.61
N PRO A 205 -25.54 40.78 20.48
CA PRO A 205 -24.41 41.62 20.09
C PRO A 205 -23.39 40.87 19.23
N LEU A 206 -22.50 41.64 18.60
CA LEU A 206 -21.21 41.14 18.12
C LEU A 206 -20.29 40.97 19.35
N ARG A 207 -19.68 39.80 19.49
CA ARG A 207 -18.72 39.45 20.53
C ARG A 207 -17.43 38.94 19.89
N ILE A 208 -16.30 39.54 20.26
CA ILE A 208 -14.97 39.06 19.92
C ILE A 208 -14.35 38.51 21.21
N GLY A 209 -14.22 37.19 21.29
CA GLY A 209 -13.99 36.43 22.53
C GLY A 209 -15.19 35.55 22.90
N TYR A 210 -15.30 35.19 24.18
CA TYR A 210 -16.37 34.30 24.67
C TYR A 210 -17.78 34.87 24.43
N ALA A 211 -18.70 34.05 23.92
CA ALA A 211 -20.04 34.50 23.54
C ALA A 211 -21.21 33.76 24.19
N ASP A 212 -20.94 32.77 25.03
CA ASP A 212 -21.95 31.94 25.74
C ASP A 212 -23.07 31.42 24.82
N ALA A 213 -22.68 30.80 23.70
CA ALA A 213 -23.60 30.34 22.66
C ALA A 213 -23.54 28.81 22.46
N GLY A 214 -23.33 28.05 23.53
CA GLY A 214 -23.08 26.60 23.45
C GLY A 214 -21.69 26.23 22.93
N VAL A 215 -20.78 27.21 22.87
CA VAL A 215 -19.35 27.07 22.58
C VAL A 215 -18.58 27.69 23.76
N GLY A 216 -17.49 27.04 24.18
CA GLY A 216 -16.69 27.43 25.33
C GLY A 216 -15.82 28.67 25.09
N SER A 217 -14.92 28.97 26.02
CA SER A 217 -13.96 30.06 25.91
C SER A 217 -12.59 29.60 25.42
N LEU A 218 -11.79 30.53 24.90
CA LEU A 218 -10.37 30.34 24.57
C LEU A 218 -9.54 31.28 25.42
N ARG A 219 -8.34 30.84 25.82
CA ARG A 219 -7.28 31.77 26.18
C ARG A 219 -6.79 32.44 24.90
N LEU A 220 -7.31 33.63 24.58
CA LEU A 220 -7.27 34.24 23.25
C LEU A 220 -6.66 35.64 23.28
N GLN A 221 -5.79 35.95 22.32
CA GLN A 221 -5.40 37.32 21.99
C GLN A 221 -5.80 37.63 20.56
N VAL A 222 -6.44 38.77 20.37
CA VAL A 222 -6.83 39.29 19.06
C VAL A 222 -5.98 40.53 18.79
N ALA A 223 -5.37 40.60 17.61
CA ALA A 223 -4.64 41.78 17.15
C ALA A 223 -5.52 42.65 16.25
N GLN A 224 -6.39 42.03 15.46
CA GLN A 224 -7.31 42.75 14.58
C GLN A 224 -8.56 41.94 14.25
N TRP A 225 -9.67 42.64 14.01
CA TRP A 225 -10.89 42.08 13.44
C TRP A 225 -11.47 43.05 12.41
N VAL A 226 -11.82 42.56 11.22
CA VAL A 226 -12.28 43.36 10.09
C VAL A 226 -13.51 42.71 9.46
N ALA A 227 -14.49 43.51 9.05
CA ALA A 227 -15.64 43.05 8.26
C ALA A 227 -15.81 43.91 7.00
N TYR A 228 -16.07 43.27 5.87
CA TYR A 228 -16.35 43.87 4.57
C TYR A 228 -17.78 43.52 4.13
N PRO A 229 -18.46 44.41 3.39
CA PRO A 229 -19.85 44.24 2.98
C PRO A 229 -20.04 43.31 1.76
N GLU A 230 -18.98 42.62 1.32
CA GLU A 230 -18.97 41.73 0.16
C GLU A 230 -17.94 40.61 0.35
N ALA A 231 -18.07 39.54 -0.44
CA ALA A 231 -17.05 38.50 -0.51
C ALA A 231 -15.85 38.97 -1.35
N LEU A 232 -14.73 39.22 -0.67
CA LEU A 232 -13.45 39.50 -1.30
C LEU A 232 -12.94 38.29 -2.09
N SER A 233 -12.23 38.55 -3.20
CA SER A 233 -11.62 37.48 -3.99
C SER A 233 -10.50 36.77 -3.21
N PRO A 234 -10.27 35.47 -3.46
CA PRO A 234 -9.14 34.71 -2.92
C PRO A 234 -7.78 35.40 -3.00
N ALA A 235 -7.50 36.12 -4.09
CA ALA A 235 -6.24 36.86 -4.24
C ALA A 235 -6.15 38.05 -3.27
N VAL A 236 -7.25 38.80 -3.08
CA VAL A 236 -7.30 39.91 -2.12
C VAL A 236 -7.15 39.40 -0.68
N VAL A 237 -7.82 38.29 -0.34
CA VAL A 237 -7.67 37.65 0.98
C VAL A 237 -6.22 37.21 1.22
N ALA A 238 -5.53 36.70 0.20
CA ALA A 238 -4.11 36.35 0.26
C ALA A 238 -3.22 37.59 0.42
N GLU A 239 -3.51 38.69 -0.28
CA GLU A 239 -2.80 39.96 -0.10
C GLU A 239 -2.96 40.52 1.30
N HIS A 240 -4.17 40.45 1.87
CA HIS A 240 -4.42 40.87 3.24
C HIS A 240 -3.58 40.06 4.24
N ALA A 241 -3.53 38.74 4.08
CA ALA A 241 -2.70 37.86 4.90
C ALA A 241 -1.20 38.22 4.83
N LEU A 242 -0.68 38.49 3.62
CA LEU A 242 0.71 38.90 3.41
C LEU A 242 1.02 40.29 3.98
N SER A 243 0.10 41.24 3.79
CA SER A 243 0.24 42.63 4.26
C SER A 243 0.31 42.75 5.78
N ALA A 244 -0.24 41.76 6.49
CA ALA A 244 -0.34 41.76 7.93
C ALA A 244 1.01 41.46 8.63
N ILE A 245 2.14 41.42 7.92
CA ILE A 245 3.42 40.93 8.47
C ILE A 245 4.48 42.04 8.53
N PRO A 246 4.93 42.50 9.74
CA PRO A 246 4.30 42.40 11.05
C PRO A 246 3.40 43.60 11.32
N GLY A 247 2.09 43.39 11.48
CA GLY A 247 1.16 44.47 11.85
C GLY A 247 -0.31 44.12 11.60
N PRO A 248 -1.22 45.10 11.73
CA PRO A 248 -2.58 44.96 11.23
C PRO A 248 -2.58 44.85 9.69
N VAL A 249 -3.59 44.18 9.12
CA VAL A 249 -3.96 44.20 7.70
C VAL A 249 -3.93 45.65 7.21
N ARG A 250 -3.15 45.89 6.15
CA ARG A 250 -3.16 47.19 5.47
C ARG A 250 -4.35 47.22 4.51
N VAL A 251 -5.40 47.91 4.91
CA VAL A 251 -6.65 48.05 4.13
C VAL A 251 -6.50 49.07 2.97
N ALA A 252 -5.34 49.15 2.32
CA ALA A 252 -5.02 50.21 1.34
C ALA A 252 -5.02 49.69 -0.11
N SER A 253 -5.49 50.53 -1.04
CA SER A 253 -5.65 50.28 -2.49
C SER A 253 -4.35 50.08 -3.31
N ASN A 254 -3.18 49.99 -2.66
CA ASN A 254 -1.86 50.02 -3.33
C ASN A 254 -0.97 48.81 -2.98
N LEU A 255 -1.54 47.74 -2.42
CA LEU A 255 -0.83 46.47 -2.30
C LEU A 255 -0.81 45.82 -3.69
N SER A 256 0.36 45.39 -4.16
CA SER A 256 0.48 44.63 -5.41
C SER A 256 1.48 43.48 -5.24
N TYR A 257 1.20 42.57 -4.31
CA TYR A 257 1.95 41.31 -4.26
C TYR A 257 1.57 40.45 -5.47
N PHE A 258 0.31 40.52 -5.88
CA PHE A 258 -0.19 39.86 -7.08
C PHE A 258 -0.25 40.84 -8.25
N ASN A 259 0.03 40.32 -9.44
CA ASN A 259 -0.28 40.95 -10.71
C ASN A 259 -1.48 40.21 -11.35
N PRO A 260 -2.07 40.71 -12.44
CA PRO A 260 -3.25 40.07 -13.03
C PRO A 260 -3.06 38.58 -13.35
N THR A 261 -1.88 38.18 -13.83
CA THR A 261 -1.55 36.78 -14.15
C THR A 261 -1.49 35.92 -12.88
N THR A 262 -0.70 36.34 -11.88
CA THR A 262 -0.55 35.56 -10.64
C THR A 262 -1.83 35.53 -9.82
N SER A 263 -2.66 36.57 -9.89
CA SER A 263 -3.99 36.62 -9.28
C SER A 263 -4.95 35.61 -9.91
N ALA A 264 -4.95 35.48 -11.24
CA ALA A 264 -5.80 34.52 -11.93
C ALA A 264 -5.41 33.06 -11.61
N GLU A 265 -4.10 32.76 -11.54
CA GLU A 265 -3.62 31.43 -11.15
C GLU A 265 -3.92 31.10 -9.68
N TRP A 266 -3.81 32.09 -8.76
CA TRP A 266 -4.21 31.91 -7.36
C TRP A 266 -5.70 31.58 -7.22
N GLN A 267 -6.54 32.30 -7.97
CA GLN A 267 -7.98 32.04 -8.03
C GLN A 267 -8.26 30.62 -8.54
N ARG A 268 -7.64 30.24 -9.65
CA ARG A 268 -7.81 28.92 -10.26
C ARG A 268 -7.44 27.79 -9.28
N ALA A 269 -6.30 27.89 -8.63
CA ALA A 269 -5.86 26.90 -7.63
C ALA A 269 -6.86 26.80 -6.47
N THR A 270 -7.38 27.95 -6.01
CA THR A 270 -8.38 28.01 -4.94
C THR A 270 -9.70 27.35 -5.36
N ASP A 271 -10.16 27.56 -6.59
CA ASP A 271 -11.42 26.98 -7.09
C ASP A 271 -11.32 25.47 -7.36
N LEU A 272 -10.11 24.96 -7.68
CA LEU A 272 -9.83 23.52 -7.70
C LEU A 272 -9.92 22.93 -6.29
N ALA A 273 -9.28 23.59 -5.31
CA ALA A 273 -9.33 23.17 -3.91
C ALA A 273 -10.76 23.17 -3.34
N ALA A 274 -11.59 24.17 -3.68
CA ALA A 274 -12.99 24.24 -3.27
C ALA A 274 -13.82 23.04 -3.77
N ARG A 275 -13.45 22.47 -4.92
CA ARG A 275 -14.06 21.26 -5.50
C ARG A 275 -13.46 19.95 -4.96
N GLY A 276 -12.53 20.02 -4.01
CA GLY A 276 -11.81 18.86 -3.47
C GLY A 276 -10.69 18.34 -4.38
N GLN A 277 -10.34 19.05 -5.45
CA GLN A 277 -9.27 18.68 -6.39
C GLN A 277 -7.90 19.14 -5.87
N TRP A 278 -7.51 18.60 -4.71
CA TRP A 278 -6.33 19.04 -3.96
C TRP A 278 -5.01 18.74 -4.68
N ARG A 279 -4.92 17.67 -5.47
CA ARG A 279 -3.71 17.33 -6.24
C ARG A 279 -3.45 18.40 -7.31
N GLU A 280 -4.45 18.73 -8.10
CA GLU A 280 -4.39 19.75 -9.17
C GLU A 280 -4.22 21.16 -8.59
N ALA A 281 -4.88 21.47 -7.47
CA ALA A 281 -4.67 22.72 -6.74
C ALA A 281 -3.22 22.86 -6.27
N GLY A 282 -2.66 21.80 -5.69
CA GLY A 282 -1.26 21.75 -5.24
C GLY A 282 -0.26 21.91 -6.39
N GLN A 283 -0.51 21.32 -7.55
CA GLN A 283 0.31 21.53 -8.76
C GLN A 283 0.27 22.98 -9.22
N THR A 284 -0.91 23.59 -9.23
CA THR A 284 -1.10 24.99 -9.65
C THR A 284 -0.38 25.95 -8.70
N TRP A 285 -0.52 25.78 -7.38
CA TRP A 285 0.22 26.56 -6.39
C TRP A 285 1.74 26.33 -6.50
N SER A 286 2.18 25.10 -6.74
CA SER A 286 3.61 24.79 -6.91
C SER A 286 4.20 25.46 -8.16
N ALA A 287 3.45 25.48 -9.26
CA ALA A 287 3.83 26.22 -10.47
C ALA A 287 3.94 27.72 -10.20
N LEU A 288 2.99 28.29 -9.46
CA LEU A 288 3.02 29.70 -9.06
C LEU A 288 4.22 30.05 -8.18
N ALA A 289 4.65 29.13 -7.30
CA ALA A 289 5.84 29.27 -6.49
C ALA A 289 7.16 29.33 -7.30
N LEU A 290 7.15 28.80 -8.52
CA LEU A 290 8.30 28.81 -9.44
C LEU A 290 8.17 29.91 -10.52
N HIS A 291 7.03 30.59 -10.59
CA HIS A 291 6.75 31.55 -11.67
C HIS A 291 7.65 32.81 -11.56
N PRO A 292 8.31 33.25 -12.65
CA PRO A 292 9.26 34.38 -12.61
C PRO A 292 8.65 35.71 -12.16
N GLN A 293 7.37 35.94 -12.44
CA GLN A 293 6.66 37.18 -12.09
C GLN A 293 6.08 37.17 -10.66
N SER A 294 6.19 36.07 -9.92
CA SER A 294 5.74 36.02 -8.52
C SER A 294 6.72 36.80 -7.63
N SER A 295 6.21 37.56 -6.65
CA SER A 295 7.07 38.16 -5.61
C SER A 295 7.62 37.09 -4.67
N SER A 296 8.61 37.43 -3.81
CA SER A 296 9.10 36.52 -2.76
C SER A 296 7.99 36.05 -1.83
N GLU A 297 7.06 36.95 -1.49
CA GLU A 297 5.94 36.72 -0.58
C GLU A 297 4.92 35.77 -1.21
N VAL A 298 4.54 36.02 -2.47
CA VAL A 298 3.65 35.12 -3.23
C VAL A 298 4.28 33.73 -3.39
N ARG A 299 5.58 33.65 -3.67
CA ARG A 299 6.28 32.36 -3.76
C ARG A 299 6.24 31.59 -2.44
N ALA A 300 6.48 32.26 -1.31
CA ALA A 300 6.43 31.63 0.01
C ALA A 300 5.01 31.15 0.35
N LEU A 301 4.01 31.98 0.09
CA LEU A 301 2.60 31.63 0.33
C LEU A 301 2.12 30.49 -0.57
N ALA A 302 2.53 30.48 -1.84
CA ALA A 302 2.20 29.40 -2.77
C ALA A 302 2.84 28.06 -2.38
N LYS A 303 4.08 28.06 -1.88
CA LYS A 303 4.68 26.86 -1.27
C LYS A 303 3.91 26.38 -0.05
N PHE A 304 3.47 27.30 0.81
CA PHE A 304 2.67 26.97 2.00
C PHE A 304 1.32 26.35 1.61
N ALA A 305 0.66 26.89 0.57
CA ALA A 305 -0.57 26.34 0.02
C ALA A 305 -0.36 24.98 -0.66
N GLY A 306 0.73 24.80 -1.41
CA GLY A 306 1.12 23.52 -2.00
C GLY A 306 1.33 22.43 -0.95
N ALA A 307 1.94 22.76 0.20
CA ALA A 307 2.07 21.84 1.33
C ALA A 307 0.72 21.46 1.95
N ILE A 308 -0.20 22.42 2.13
CA ILE A 308 -1.58 22.15 2.58
C ILE A 308 -2.29 21.21 1.60
N ALA A 309 -2.19 21.48 0.30
CA ALA A 309 -2.76 20.61 -0.73
C ALA A 309 -2.19 19.19 -0.64
N LYS A 310 -0.87 19.04 -0.51
CA LYS A 310 -0.18 17.74 -0.31
C LYS A 310 -0.72 16.99 0.88
N ARG A 311 -0.84 17.66 2.03
CA ARG A 311 -1.42 17.08 3.24
C ARG A 311 -2.86 16.60 3.00
N LEU A 312 -3.68 17.38 2.30
CA LEU A 312 -5.10 17.08 2.10
C LEU A 312 -5.37 16.00 1.04
N HIS A 313 -4.41 15.67 0.18
CA HIS A 313 -4.49 14.51 -0.72
C HIS A 313 -3.61 13.33 -0.30
N GLY A 314 -3.12 13.30 0.95
CA GLY A 314 -2.41 12.16 1.53
C GLY A 314 -0.88 12.15 1.36
N ALA A 315 -0.29 13.15 0.70
CA ALA A 315 1.16 13.32 0.58
C ALA A 315 1.76 14.03 1.82
N THR A 316 1.49 13.51 3.01
CA THR A 316 1.86 14.11 4.30
C THR A 316 3.37 14.33 4.46
N GLY A 317 4.21 13.33 4.18
CA GLY A 317 5.66 13.45 4.35
C GLY A 317 6.25 14.60 3.53
N GLN A 318 5.83 14.70 2.26
CA GLN A 318 6.19 15.80 1.37
C GLN A 318 5.67 17.15 1.87
N ALA A 319 4.45 17.21 2.42
CA ALA A 319 3.92 18.44 3.01
C ALA A 319 4.78 18.92 4.20
N ILE A 320 5.19 17.99 5.07
CA ILE A 320 6.06 18.27 6.22
C ILE A 320 7.43 18.78 5.74
N LEU A 321 8.03 18.15 4.74
CA LEU A 321 9.28 18.63 4.12
C LEU A 321 9.14 20.04 3.54
N ASP A 322 8.06 20.32 2.81
CA ASP A 322 7.80 21.64 2.25
C ASP A 322 7.68 22.71 3.34
N TRP A 323 6.98 22.41 4.44
CA TRP A 323 6.87 23.31 5.59
C TRP A 323 8.22 23.52 6.31
N ALA A 324 9.02 22.47 6.47
CA ALA A 324 10.37 22.56 7.04
C ALA A 324 11.30 23.43 6.17
N ASN A 325 11.25 23.26 4.85
CA ASN A 325 11.99 24.08 3.90
C ASN A 325 11.55 25.56 3.95
N LEU A 326 10.26 25.82 4.15
CA LEU A 326 9.74 27.17 4.37
C LEU A 326 10.28 27.79 5.67
N PHE A 327 10.48 27.00 6.72
CA PHE A 327 11.06 27.47 7.96
C PHE A 327 12.53 27.93 7.77
N GLN A 328 13.31 27.17 7.00
CA GLN A 328 14.72 27.48 6.70
C GLN A 328 14.90 28.59 5.63
N GLY A 329 13.85 28.90 4.86
CA GLY A 329 13.93 29.83 3.74
C GLY A 329 14.30 31.27 4.12
N GLU A 330 15.26 31.83 3.39
CA GLU A 330 15.54 33.27 3.42
C GLU A 330 14.36 34.04 2.82
N ASN A 331 14.06 35.23 3.36
CA ASN A 331 12.95 36.09 2.90
C ASN A 331 11.52 35.52 3.07
N VAL A 332 11.34 34.45 3.86
CA VAL A 332 10.01 33.99 4.29
C VAL A 332 9.53 34.82 5.48
N ALA A 333 8.37 35.44 5.33
CA ALA A 333 7.74 36.28 6.34
C ALA A 333 7.45 35.49 7.63
N GLU A 334 7.65 36.11 8.80
CA GLU A 334 7.70 35.41 10.09
C GLU A 334 6.43 34.61 10.42
N ILE A 335 5.24 35.13 10.10
CA ILE A 335 3.98 34.39 10.34
C ILE A 335 3.92 33.09 9.53
N ILE A 336 4.31 33.12 8.25
CA ILE A 336 4.29 31.94 7.37
C ILE A 336 5.36 30.96 7.84
N ARG A 337 6.53 31.46 8.20
CA ARG A 337 7.65 30.67 8.73
C ARG A 337 7.26 29.90 10.00
N LEU A 338 6.62 30.58 10.96
CA LEU A 338 6.22 29.97 12.24
C LEU A 338 5.00 29.07 12.10
N ASN A 339 4.02 29.43 11.26
CA ASN A 339 2.90 28.53 10.97
C ASN A 339 3.36 27.28 10.22
N ALA A 340 4.32 27.39 9.30
CA ALA A 340 4.94 26.24 8.64
C ALA A 340 5.68 25.37 9.67
N ALA A 341 6.54 25.95 10.49
CA ALA A 341 7.24 25.21 11.55
C ALA A 341 6.29 24.50 12.53
N ALA A 342 5.23 25.18 12.95
CA ALA A 342 4.21 24.59 13.81
C ALA A 342 3.38 23.51 13.08
N SER A 343 3.25 23.59 11.75
CA SER A 343 2.61 22.55 10.93
C SER A 343 3.49 21.30 10.78
N CYS A 344 4.80 21.40 11.03
CA CYS A 344 5.69 20.25 11.17
C CYS A 344 5.50 19.49 12.49
N LEU A 345 4.70 20.01 13.44
CA LEU A 345 4.36 19.34 14.69
C LEU A 345 3.30 18.27 14.44
N PHE A 346 3.72 17.15 13.85
CA PHE A 346 2.87 16.00 13.66
C PHE A 346 3.15 14.97 14.76
N ALA A 347 2.23 14.86 15.73
CA ALA A 347 2.19 13.71 16.61
C ALA A 347 1.37 12.60 15.93
N ALA A 348 2.03 11.72 15.19
CA ALA A 348 1.43 10.43 14.86
C ALA A 348 1.25 9.65 16.18
N LYS A 349 0.07 9.06 16.42
CA LYS A 349 -0.11 8.18 17.58
C LYS A 349 0.95 7.09 17.56
N GLY A 350 1.73 6.96 18.63
CA GLY A 350 2.70 5.88 18.80
C GLY A 350 4.03 6.06 18.06
N THR A 351 4.32 7.20 17.43
CA THR A 351 5.63 7.42 16.77
C THR A 351 6.09 8.87 16.90
N ILE A 352 7.35 9.07 17.26
CA ILE A 352 8.00 10.39 17.25
C ILE A 352 8.67 10.51 15.87
N GLY A 353 7.98 11.17 14.93
CA GLY A 353 8.54 11.50 13.62
C GLY A 353 8.92 12.97 13.59
N ALA A 354 10.19 13.26 13.34
CA ALA A 354 10.68 14.63 13.25
C ALA A 354 11.39 14.85 11.91
N VAL A 355 11.33 16.07 11.40
CA VAL A 355 12.24 16.48 10.32
C VAL A 355 13.62 16.68 10.93
N PRO A 356 14.74 16.29 10.29
CA PRO A 356 16.08 16.41 10.87
C PRO A 356 16.61 17.86 10.84
N ILE A 357 15.84 18.80 11.38
CA ILE A 357 16.15 20.23 11.53
C ILE A 357 15.98 20.59 13.01
N PRO A 358 16.97 20.30 13.87
CA PRO A 358 16.88 20.56 15.31
C PRO A 358 16.53 22.02 15.64
N GLU A 359 17.02 22.97 14.84
CA GLU A 359 16.80 24.42 15.04
C GLU A 359 15.32 24.80 14.96
N LEU A 360 14.51 24.05 14.19
CA LEU A 360 13.07 24.25 14.08
C LEU A 360 12.39 24.04 15.43
N TYR A 361 12.69 22.93 16.09
CA TYR A 361 12.07 22.58 17.37
C TYR A 361 12.64 23.41 18.52
N GLU A 362 13.94 23.72 18.48
CA GLU A 362 14.56 24.63 19.44
C GLU A 362 13.95 26.04 19.39
N SER A 363 13.68 26.56 18.18
CA SER A 363 13.03 27.85 18.02
C SER A 363 11.60 27.86 18.59
N LEU A 364 10.85 26.79 18.38
CA LEU A 364 9.49 26.64 18.93
C LEU A 364 9.52 26.53 20.46
N LEU A 365 10.43 25.74 21.04
CA LEU A 365 10.60 25.61 22.50
C LEU A 365 10.87 26.95 23.19
N GLN A 366 11.51 27.91 22.49
CA GLN A 366 11.87 29.22 23.02
C GLN A 366 10.74 30.27 22.93
N ARG A 367 9.68 30.07 22.15
CA ARG A 367 8.82 31.17 21.67
C ARG A 367 7.46 31.40 22.35
N ALA A 368 7.03 30.63 23.36
CA ALA A 368 5.82 30.93 24.17
C ALA A 368 5.63 29.99 25.38
N GLU A 369 4.57 30.22 26.18
CA GLU A 369 3.97 29.24 27.09
C GLU A 369 3.24 28.15 26.27
N TRP A 370 3.85 26.97 26.20
CA TRP A 370 3.22 25.74 25.68
C TRP A 370 2.47 25.03 26.80
N SER A 371 1.37 24.31 26.50
CA SER A 371 0.81 23.39 27.49
C SER A 371 1.86 22.34 27.91
N PRO A 372 1.76 21.74 29.11
CA PRO A 372 2.68 20.68 29.51
C PRO A 372 2.79 19.55 28.48
N GLU A 373 1.66 19.15 27.87
CA GLU A 373 1.59 18.11 26.84
C GLU A 373 2.29 18.53 25.54
N GLU A 374 2.06 19.76 25.08
CA GLU A 374 2.69 20.32 23.88
C GLU A 374 4.19 20.50 24.06
N ARG A 375 4.61 21.02 25.21
CA ARG A 375 6.03 21.16 25.57
C ARG A 375 6.71 19.80 25.56
N THR A 376 6.07 18.79 26.11
CA THR A 376 6.58 17.41 26.11
C THR A 376 6.73 16.89 24.69
N THR A 377 5.70 17.07 23.86
CA THR A 377 5.74 16.70 22.43
C THR A 377 6.89 17.39 21.69
N LEU A 378 7.09 18.69 21.93
CA LEU A 378 8.19 19.46 21.36
C LEU A 378 9.56 18.96 21.82
N LEU A 379 9.72 18.60 23.10
CA LEU A 379 10.97 18.03 23.62
C LEU A 379 11.27 16.67 22.99
N LEU A 380 10.26 15.82 22.81
CA LEU A 380 10.38 14.55 22.11
C LEU A 380 10.80 14.74 20.65
N LEU A 381 10.14 15.64 19.92
CA LEU A 381 10.47 15.97 18.53
C LEU A 381 11.86 16.60 18.40
N ALA A 382 12.24 17.50 19.31
CA ALA A 382 13.58 18.08 19.36
C ALA A 382 14.66 17.02 19.62
N GLY A 383 14.39 16.08 20.54
CA GLY A 383 15.28 14.96 20.82
C GLY A 383 15.47 14.06 19.59
N GLU A 384 14.37 13.74 18.91
CA GLU A 384 14.39 12.92 17.70
C GLU A 384 15.10 13.63 16.54
N ALA A 385 14.80 14.90 16.27
CA ALA A 385 15.48 15.68 15.24
C ALA A 385 16.99 15.77 15.51
N ALA A 386 17.38 16.00 16.76
CA ALA A 386 18.79 16.02 17.16
C ALA A 386 19.45 14.65 16.96
N LEU A 387 18.76 13.55 17.31
CA LEU A 387 19.25 12.19 17.09
C LEU A 387 19.47 11.92 15.60
N GLN A 388 18.49 12.29 14.77
CA GLN A 388 18.55 12.13 13.31
C GLN A 388 19.65 12.98 12.66
N ALA A 389 19.93 14.15 13.21
CA ALA A 389 21.03 15.03 12.81
C ALA A 389 22.42 14.59 13.33
N GLY A 390 22.51 13.50 14.10
CA GLY A 390 23.77 13.01 14.70
C GLY A 390 24.23 13.80 15.94
N MET A 391 23.36 14.65 16.51
CA MET A 391 23.60 15.44 17.72
C MET A 391 23.20 14.67 18.98
N SER A 392 23.80 13.49 19.17
CA SER A 392 23.41 12.50 20.20
C SER A 392 23.37 13.06 21.63
N THR A 393 24.29 13.95 22.01
CA THR A 393 24.27 14.60 23.33
C THR A 393 23.07 15.54 23.50
N THR A 394 22.72 16.28 22.45
CA THR A 394 21.53 17.16 22.45
C THR A 394 20.26 16.31 22.53
N ALA A 395 20.20 15.22 21.77
CA ALA A 395 19.10 14.27 21.82
C ALA A 395 18.88 13.71 23.23
N GLN A 396 19.94 13.20 23.86
CA GLN A 396 19.93 12.68 25.22
C GLN A 396 19.39 13.71 26.23
N LYS A 397 19.84 14.97 26.13
CA LYS A 397 19.37 16.06 26.99
C LYS A 397 17.87 16.32 26.82
N ARG A 398 17.37 16.41 25.58
CA ARG A 398 15.96 16.70 25.31
C ARG A 398 15.03 15.55 25.72
N PHE A 399 15.44 14.31 25.51
CA PHE A 399 14.70 13.16 26.02
C PHE A 399 14.66 13.12 27.56
N ALA A 400 15.77 13.44 28.24
CA ALA A 400 15.80 13.53 29.70
C ALA A 400 14.89 14.66 30.24
N GLU A 401 14.85 15.81 29.56
CA GLU A 401 13.91 16.89 29.88
C GLU A 401 12.45 16.46 29.67
N ALA A 402 12.15 15.72 28.60
CA ALA A 402 10.82 15.18 28.35
C ALA A 402 10.38 14.18 29.42
N LEU A 403 11.29 13.33 29.90
CA LEU A 403 11.03 12.32 30.93
C LEU A 403 10.55 12.94 32.26
N GLY A 404 10.98 14.17 32.56
CA GLY A 404 10.52 14.94 33.71
C GLY A 404 9.05 15.40 33.62
N SER A 405 8.40 15.28 32.45
CA SER A 405 7.02 15.71 32.28
C SER A 405 6.01 14.74 32.89
N PRO A 406 4.98 15.21 33.61
CA PRO A 406 3.89 14.37 34.08
C PRO A 406 2.96 13.89 32.95
N SER A 407 3.00 14.49 31.76
CA SER A 407 2.08 14.16 30.66
C SER A 407 2.41 12.86 29.92
N LEU A 408 3.58 12.26 30.16
CA LEU A 408 3.95 10.97 29.58
C LEU A 408 3.25 9.82 30.29
N THR A 409 2.56 8.98 29.51
CA THR A 409 2.10 7.66 29.97
C THR A 409 3.28 6.78 30.34
N GLN A 410 3.05 5.74 31.17
CA GLN A 410 4.12 4.82 31.56
C GLN A 410 4.79 4.14 30.35
N SER A 411 4.01 3.78 29.31
CA SER A 411 4.56 3.21 28.08
C SER A 411 5.47 4.19 27.34
N GLN A 412 5.08 5.47 27.26
CA GLN A 412 5.92 6.49 26.62
C GLN A 412 7.20 6.77 27.40
N ARG A 413 7.15 6.76 28.75
CA ARG A 413 8.36 6.91 29.59
C ARG A 413 9.39 5.85 29.25
N TRP A 414 8.95 4.60 29.16
CA TRP A 414 9.78 3.47 28.79
C TRP A 414 10.40 3.60 27.39
N ASP A 415 9.65 4.06 26.40
CA ASP A 415 10.19 4.34 25.05
C ASP A 415 11.26 5.46 25.09
N VAL A 416 11.00 6.52 25.86
CA VAL A 416 11.95 7.64 26.04
C VAL A 416 13.23 7.19 26.74
N GLU A 417 13.14 6.33 27.75
CA GLU A 417 14.31 5.75 28.42
C GLU A 417 15.15 4.90 27.45
N LEU A 418 14.50 4.12 26.58
CA LEU A 418 15.20 3.37 25.53
C LEU A 418 15.92 4.31 24.54
N ARG A 419 15.28 5.41 24.13
CA ARG A 419 15.89 6.44 23.27
C ARG A 419 17.05 7.16 23.94
N ILE A 420 17.01 7.38 25.26
CA ILE A 420 18.15 7.89 26.03
C ILE A 420 19.32 6.91 25.94
N ALA A 421 19.08 5.60 26.10
CA ALA A 421 20.13 4.59 25.95
C ALA A 421 20.73 4.59 24.54
N HIS A 422 19.90 4.72 23.50
CA HIS A 422 20.37 4.87 22.12
C HIS A 422 21.21 6.14 21.92
N ALA A 423 20.78 7.28 22.45
CA ALA A 423 21.52 8.54 22.35
C ALA A 423 22.86 8.48 23.09
N LEU A 424 22.95 7.80 24.24
CA LEU A 424 24.22 7.53 24.92
C LEU A 424 25.14 6.66 24.06
N ARG A 425 24.60 5.61 23.41
CA ARG A 425 25.34 4.76 22.47
C ARG A 425 25.85 5.56 21.26
N GLY A 426 24.98 6.39 20.66
CA GLY A 426 25.33 7.26 19.54
C GLY A 426 26.35 8.35 19.91
N ALA A 427 26.38 8.78 21.17
CA ALA A 427 27.42 9.65 21.72
C ALA A 427 28.71 8.89 22.12
N GLN A 428 28.79 7.59 21.82
CA GLN A 428 29.90 6.69 22.15
C GLN A 428 30.19 6.57 23.66
N LYS A 429 29.19 6.83 24.51
CA LYS A 429 29.27 6.66 25.96
C LYS A 429 28.93 5.22 26.35
N TRP A 430 29.77 4.28 25.93
CA TRP A 430 29.46 2.84 25.94
C TRP A 430 29.01 2.29 27.30
N GLU A 431 29.69 2.64 28.40
CA GLU A 431 29.32 2.15 29.74
C GLU A 431 28.05 2.79 30.31
N GLU A 432 27.77 4.06 29.97
CA GLU A 432 26.50 4.70 30.33
C GLU A 432 25.35 4.06 29.54
N ALA A 433 25.54 3.83 28.24
CA ALA A 433 24.57 3.16 27.39
C ALA A 433 24.27 1.73 27.87
N ARG A 434 25.31 0.93 28.16
CA ARG A 434 25.15 -0.43 28.70
C ARG A 434 24.31 -0.46 29.97
N ARG A 435 24.62 0.43 30.93
CA ARG A 435 23.86 0.54 32.18
C ARG A 435 22.41 0.95 31.94
N ALA A 436 22.17 1.90 31.04
CA ALA A 436 20.81 2.33 30.69
C ALA A 436 19.99 1.19 30.08
N TYR A 437 20.54 0.43 29.12
CA TYR A 437 19.85 -0.75 28.58
C TYR A 437 19.61 -1.83 29.63
N GLN A 438 20.60 -2.14 30.48
CA GLN A 438 20.43 -3.14 31.55
C GLN A 438 19.34 -2.75 32.55
N GLN A 439 19.26 -1.48 32.93
CA GLN A 439 18.20 -0.97 33.82
C GLN A 439 16.81 -1.23 33.25
N ILE A 440 16.62 -1.05 31.94
CA ILE A 440 15.35 -1.37 31.27
C ILE A 440 15.14 -2.89 31.21
N ALA A 441 16.16 -3.64 30.78
CA ALA A 441 16.07 -5.07 30.54
C ALA A 441 15.81 -5.90 31.81
N GLU A 442 16.34 -5.48 32.95
CA GLU A 442 16.23 -6.18 34.25
C GLU A 442 15.01 -5.70 35.07
N ASN A 443 14.35 -4.60 34.69
CA ASN A 443 13.19 -4.10 35.41
C ASN A 443 11.90 -4.79 34.97
N PHE A 444 11.28 -5.57 35.85
CA PHE A 444 10.03 -6.28 35.58
C PHE A 444 8.80 -5.38 35.40
N GLN A 445 8.88 -4.08 35.71
CA GLN A 445 7.85 -3.10 35.38
C GLN A 445 7.93 -2.64 33.91
N ALA A 446 9.05 -2.89 33.22
CA ALA A 446 9.17 -2.65 31.79
C ALA A 446 8.44 -3.75 31.01
N PRO A 447 7.66 -3.41 29.96
CA PRO A 447 6.97 -4.38 29.13
C PRO A 447 7.93 -5.42 28.51
N PRO A 448 7.55 -6.71 28.40
CA PRO A 448 8.42 -7.74 27.85
C PRO A 448 9.02 -7.44 26.46
N PRO A 449 8.26 -6.87 25.48
CA PRO A 449 8.85 -6.49 24.20
C PRO A 449 10.01 -5.50 24.35
N LEU A 450 9.85 -4.48 25.20
CA LEU A 450 10.87 -3.47 25.45
C LEU A 450 12.10 -4.04 26.16
N ARG A 451 11.90 -4.91 27.16
CA ARG A 451 13.01 -5.61 27.84
C ARG A 451 13.83 -6.43 26.83
N SER A 452 13.15 -7.07 25.89
CA SER A 452 13.78 -7.84 24.83
C SER A 452 14.59 -6.95 23.88
N LEU A 453 14.09 -5.76 23.51
CA LEU A 453 14.83 -4.77 22.73
C LEU A 453 16.05 -4.22 23.49
N ALA A 454 15.91 -3.97 24.79
CA ALA A 454 16.99 -3.47 25.62
C ALA A 454 18.15 -4.48 25.73
N TRP A 455 17.88 -5.79 25.80
CA TRP A 455 18.93 -6.81 25.75
C TRP A 455 19.71 -6.82 24.43
N LEU A 456 19.03 -6.67 23.30
CA LEU A 456 19.68 -6.50 21.99
C LEU A 456 20.50 -5.20 21.93
N GLY A 457 19.92 -4.09 22.41
CA GLY A 457 20.58 -2.80 22.52
C GLY A 457 21.87 -2.86 23.35
N TRP A 458 21.83 -3.54 24.50
CA TRP A 458 22.98 -3.80 25.36
C TRP A 458 24.10 -4.52 24.62
N ALA A 459 23.81 -5.64 23.96
CA ALA A 459 24.80 -6.39 23.20
C ALA A 459 25.37 -5.57 22.02
N SER A 460 24.51 -4.78 21.36
CA SER A 460 24.92 -3.89 20.26
C SER A 460 25.94 -2.82 20.65
N THR A 461 26.07 -2.48 21.94
CA THR A 461 27.10 -1.53 22.38
C THR A 461 28.52 -2.04 22.13
N TYR A 462 28.76 -3.35 22.27
CA TYR A 462 30.06 -3.97 21.97
C TYR A 462 30.31 -4.00 20.45
N GLU A 463 29.27 -4.34 19.68
CA GLU A 463 29.32 -4.32 18.21
C GLU A 463 29.69 -2.93 17.70
N ARG A 464 28.98 -1.88 18.16
CA ARG A 464 29.23 -0.50 17.73
C ARG A 464 30.58 0.06 18.21
N ALA A 465 31.15 -0.53 19.27
CA ALA A 465 32.51 -0.23 19.71
C ALA A 465 33.60 -0.99 18.92
N GLY A 466 33.23 -1.83 17.95
CA GLY A 466 34.17 -2.66 17.17
C GLY A 466 34.74 -3.85 17.96
N GLN A 467 34.11 -4.22 19.07
CA GLN A 467 34.54 -5.29 19.97
C GLN A 467 33.85 -6.61 19.60
N TRP A 468 34.26 -7.20 18.47
CA TRP A 468 33.52 -8.31 17.83
C TRP A 468 33.40 -9.56 18.71
N ARG A 469 34.45 -9.95 19.44
CA ARG A 469 34.41 -11.15 20.30
C ARG A 469 33.47 -10.97 21.49
N GLU A 470 33.54 -9.81 22.12
CA GLU A 470 32.67 -9.42 23.24
C GLU A 470 31.23 -9.29 22.77
N ALA A 471 31.00 -8.71 21.59
CA ALA A 471 29.68 -8.62 20.97
C ALA A 471 29.09 -10.01 20.70
N ALA A 472 29.87 -10.93 20.12
CA ALA A 472 29.45 -12.31 19.92
C ALA A 472 29.02 -12.97 21.24
N GLN A 473 29.84 -12.87 22.29
CA GLN A 473 29.51 -13.41 23.62
C GLN A 473 28.25 -12.78 24.21
N ALA A 474 28.10 -11.45 24.09
CA ALA A 474 26.92 -10.74 24.57
C ALA A 474 25.65 -11.21 23.85
N TYR A 475 25.67 -11.33 22.53
CA TYR A 475 24.54 -11.86 21.76
C TYR A 475 24.25 -13.32 22.09
N ARG A 476 25.26 -14.20 22.21
CA ARG A 476 25.11 -15.60 22.66
C ARG A 476 24.45 -15.70 24.02
N ARG A 477 24.70 -14.75 24.94
CA ARG A 477 24.01 -14.72 26.24
C ARG A 477 22.51 -14.46 26.05
N VAL A 478 22.13 -13.52 25.18
CA VAL A 478 20.74 -13.18 24.88
C VAL A 478 19.96 -14.37 24.31
N THR A 479 20.59 -15.25 23.52
CA THR A 479 19.91 -16.43 22.94
C THR A 479 19.41 -17.44 23.98
N THR A 480 19.94 -17.39 25.21
CA THR A 480 19.58 -18.31 26.30
C THR A 480 18.52 -17.77 27.26
N MET A 481 18.16 -16.49 27.15
CA MET A 481 17.23 -15.82 28.06
C MET A 481 15.76 -16.14 27.70
N GLN A 482 15.04 -16.84 28.57
CA GLN A 482 13.67 -17.27 28.28
C GLN A 482 12.67 -16.11 28.19
N GLU A 483 12.96 -14.99 28.86
CA GLU A 483 12.16 -13.77 28.84
C GLU A 483 12.29 -12.95 27.53
N VAL A 484 13.31 -13.23 26.71
CA VAL A 484 13.52 -12.58 25.41
C VAL A 484 12.65 -13.27 24.38
N HIS A 485 11.91 -12.50 23.58
CA HIS A 485 11.00 -13.07 22.58
C HIS A 485 11.77 -13.97 21.57
N PRO A 486 11.20 -15.10 21.09
CA PRO A 486 11.88 -16.01 20.17
C PRO A 486 12.51 -15.34 18.94
N VAL A 487 11.85 -14.32 18.35
CA VAL A 487 12.40 -13.58 17.19
C VAL A 487 13.70 -12.86 17.53
N HIS A 488 13.79 -12.26 18.72
CA HIS A 488 14.98 -11.54 19.18
C HIS A 488 16.10 -12.50 19.60
N ARG A 489 15.76 -13.69 20.11
CA ARG A 489 16.76 -14.75 20.34
C ARG A 489 17.35 -15.26 19.03
N TRP A 490 16.52 -15.45 18.01
CA TRP A 490 16.98 -15.79 16.67
C TRP A 490 17.86 -14.67 16.07
N GLU A 491 17.46 -13.40 16.21
CA GLU A 491 18.29 -12.26 15.78
C GLU A 491 19.64 -12.23 16.49
N ALA A 492 19.66 -12.42 17.81
CA ALA A 492 20.89 -12.49 18.58
C ALA A 492 21.78 -13.66 18.12
N GLU A 493 21.20 -14.81 17.78
CA GLU A 493 21.95 -15.95 17.25
C GLU A 493 22.59 -15.63 15.89
N GLU A 494 21.87 -14.96 14.99
CA GLU A 494 22.43 -14.49 13.73
C GLU A 494 23.56 -13.47 13.96
N LEU A 495 23.32 -12.46 14.79
CA LEU A 495 24.30 -11.41 15.09
C LEU A 495 25.54 -12.00 15.76
N ALA A 496 25.40 -12.98 16.65
CA ALA A 496 26.54 -13.68 17.23
C ALA A 496 27.43 -14.33 16.15
N ARG A 497 26.82 -15.05 15.19
CA ARG A 497 27.56 -15.66 14.06
C ARG A 497 28.22 -14.62 13.16
N GLU A 498 27.52 -13.51 12.88
CA GLU A 498 28.09 -12.39 12.13
C GLU A 498 29.30 -11.76 12.84
N MET A 499 29.21 -11.58 14.16
CA MET A 499 30.29 -11.03 14.98
C MET A 499 31.48 -12.00 15.09
N GLU A 500 31.24 -13.30 15.19
CA GLU A 500 32.27 -14.35 15.16
C GLU A 500 33.09 -14.26 13.86
N ARG A 501 32.42 -14.12 12.71
CA ARG A 501 33.09 -13.94 11.41
C ARG A 501 33.92 -12.66 11.33
N LEU A 502 33.36 -11.54 11.78
CA LEU A 502 34.10 -10.27 11.81
C LEU A 502 35.32 -10.34 12.72
N ALA A 503 35.24 -11.07 13.84
CA ALA A 503 36.38 -11.32 14.72
C ALA A 503 37.50 -12.16 14.07
N GLU A 504 37.16 -12.94 13.04
CA GLU A 504 38.07 -13.73 12.21
C GLU A 504 38.56 -12.99 10.95
N GLY A 505 38.08 -11.75 10.71
CA GLY A 505 38.41 -10.99 9.50
C GLY A 505 37.65 -11.43 8.25
N LEU A 506 36.59 -12.22 8.40
CA LEU A 506 35.73 -12.66 7.32
C LEU A 506 34.62 -11.62 7.03
N PRO A 507 34.00 -11.65 5.83
CA PRO A 507 32.80 -10.85 5.57
C PRO A 507 31.71 -11.13 6.61
N ARG A 508 30.98 -10.07 7.01
CA ARG A 508 29.98 -10.13 8.08
C ARG A 508 28.99 -11.28 7.91
N ARG A 509 28.49 -11.50 6.69
CA ARG A 509 27.54 -12.56 6.36
C ARG A 509 28.17 -13.60 5.44
N ASP A 510 27.62 -14.81 5.51
CA ASP A 510 27.86 -15.88 4.55
C ASP A 510 26.57 -16.07 3.72
N PRO A 511 26.58 -15.79 2.40
CA PRO A 511 25.38 -15.93 1.59
C PRO A 511 24.88 -17.38 1.49
N GLU A 512 25.71 -18.37 1.82
CA GLU A 512 25.31 -19.79 1.82
C GLU A 512 24.51 -20.19 3.08
N TRP A 513 24.50 -19.38 4.16
CA TRP A 513 23.83 -19.75 5.41
C TRP A 513 22.34 -20.01 5.29
N HIS A 514 21.66 -19.29 4.40
CA HIS A 514 20.23 -19.39 4.18
C HIS A 514 19.87 -20.11 2.87
N ARG A 515 20.87 -20.57 2.11
CA ARG A 515 20.65 -21.33 0.88
C ARG A 515 20.48 -22.81 1.19
N THR A 516 19.48 -23.44 0.59
CA THR A 516 19.36 -24.91 0.64
C THR A 516 20.48 -25.51 -0.21
N PRO A 517 21.30 -26.44 0.33
CA PRO A 517 22.32 -27.11 -0.46
C PRO A 517 21.71 -27.90 -1.60
N VAL A 518 22.33 -27.81 -2.79
CA VAL A 518 21.93 -28.65 -3.93
C VAL A 518 22.12 -30.13 -3.55
N PRO A 519 21.12 -31.00 -3.76
CA PRO A 519 21.27 -32.42 -3.46
C PRO A 519 22.48 -33.03 -4.15
N VAL A 520 23.32 -33.75 -3.39
CA VAL A 520 24.47 -34.46 -3.96
C VAL A 520 23.97 -35.61 -4.86
N PHE A 521 24.53 -35.70 -6.06
CA PHE A 521 24.29 -36.79 -7.00
C PHE A 521 25.40 -37.84 -6.82
N PRO A 522 25.10 -39.04 -6.29
CA PRO A 522 26.08 -40.11 -6.27
C PRO A 522 26.45 -40.51 -7.70
N THR A 523 27.64 -41.07 -7.90
CA THR A 523 28.01 -41.68 -9.17
C THR A 523 26.99 -42.79 -9.49
N PRO A 524 26.27 -42.72 -10.62
CA PRO A 524 25.22 -43.66 -10.90
C PRO A 524 25.79 -45.07 -11.13
N GLY A 525 25.14 -46.08 -10.54
CA GLY A 525 25.46 -47.48 -10.80
C GLY A 525 25.01 -47.93 -12.20
N LEU A 526 24.07 -47.20 -12.79
CA LEU A 526 23.63 -47.39 -14.16
C LEU A 526 23.17 -46.08 -14.80
N VAL A 527 23.53 -45.88 -16.07
CA VAL A 527 23.04 -44.77 -16.90
C VAL A 527 22.17 -45.34 -18.02
N LEU A 528 20.95 -44.81 -18.15
CA LEU A 528 20.06 -45.04 -19.28
C LEU A 528 20.00 -43.78 -20.14
N HIS A 529 19.85 -43.93 -21.45
CA HIS A 529 19.75 -42.81 -22.39
C HIS A 529 18.37 -42.73 -23.03
N VAL A 530 17.83 -41.52 -23.15
CA VAL A 530 16.61 -41.19 -23.88
C VAL A 530 16.94 -40.15 -24.95
N ALA A 531 16.52 -40.38 -26.19
CA ALA A 531 16.77 -39.48 -27.32
C ALA A 531 15.51 -39.34 -28.21
N PRO A 532 15.33 -38.24 -28.97
CA PRO A 532 14.14 -38.06 -29.82
C PRO A 532 14.01 -39.11 -30.93
N HIS A 533 15.12 -39.71 -31.33
CA HIS A 533 15.19 -40.78 -32.34
C HIS A 533 15.30 -42.19 -31.72
N GLY A 534 15.19 -42.29 -30.39
CA GLY A 534 15.28 -43.56 -29.67
C GLY A 534 14.03 -44.42 -29.84
N ASN A 535 14.07 -45.63 -29.28
CA ASN A 535 12.99 -46.60 -29.36
C ASN A 535 12.82 -47.33 -28.01
N ASP A 536 11.62 -47.32 -27.44
CA ASP A 536 11.34 -47.88 -26.12
C ASP A 536 11.49 -49.41 -26.03
N ALA A 537 11.66 -50.10 -27.16
CA ALA A 537 12.03 -51.52 -27.20
C ALA A 537 13.55 -51.78 -27.03
N GLN A 538 14.38 -50.73 -27.05
CA GLN A 538 15.84 -50.82 -26.94
C GLN A 538 16.30 -50.92 -25.47
N PRO A 539 17.54 -51.37 -25.19
CA PRO A 539 18.03 -51.52 -23.82
C PRO A 539 18.26 -50.19 -23.08
N GLY A 540 18.31 -49.06 -23.79
CA GLY A 540 18.56 -47.73 -23.24
C GLY A 540 20.04 -47.39 -23.05
N THR A 541 20.92 -47.96 -23.87
CA THR A 541 22.35 -47.59 -23.90
C THR A 541 22.57 -46.32 -24.73
N ALA A 542 23.78 -45.74 -24.68
CA ALA A 542 24.11 -44.57 -25.49
C ALA A 542 23.90 -44.81 -27.00
N ASP A 543 24.29 -45.99 -27.50
CA ASP A 543 24.15 -46.37 -28.92
C ASP A 543 22.74 -46.84 -29.30
N ALA A 544 21.92 -47.20 -28.31
CA ALA A 544 20.54 -47.68 -28.49
C ALA A 544 19.62 -47.04 -27.43
N PRO A 545 19.37 -45.72 -27.55
CA PRO A 545 18.60 -44.98 -26.56
C PRO A 545 17.11 -45.33 -26.62
N LEU A 546 16.42 -45.15 -25.48
CA LEU A 546 14.97 -45.20 -25.37
C LEU A 546 14.35 -43.95 -26.03
N GLY A 547 13.08 -44.03 -26.40
CA GLY A 547 12.37 -42.95 -27.10
C GLY A 547 11.58 -42.01 -26.17
N SER A 548 11.26 -42.46 -24.94
CA SER A 548 10.40 -41.70 -24.03
C SER A 548 10.76 -41.85 -22.55
N LEU A 549 10.22 -40.95 -21.72
CA LEU A 549 10.30 -41.08 -20.26
C LEU A 549 9.55 -42.32 -19.74
N ALA A 550 8.45 -42.71 -20.40
CA ALA A 550 7.70 -43.91 -20.05
C ALA A 550 8.53 -45.17 -20.32
N GLY A 551 9.22 -45.23 -21.45
CA GLY A 551 10.16 -46.30 -21.75
C GLY A 551 11.30 -46.38 -20.73
N ALA A 552 11.84 -45.24 -20.30
CA ALA A 552 12.86 -45.19 -19.24
C ALA A 552 12.34 -45.72 -17.90
N ARG A 553 11.14 -45.31 -17.47
CA ARG A 553 10.48 -45.84 -16.28
C ARG A 553 10.29 -47.36 -16.36
N ASP A 554 9.73 -47.84 -17.46
CA ASP A 554 9.43 -49.27 -17.63
C ASP A 554 10.73 -50.09 -17.62
N ARG A 555 11.79 -49.56 -18.23
CA ARG A 555 13.13 -50.17 -18.17
C ARG A 555 13.70 -50.19 -16.76
N ILE A 556 13.56 -49.11 -15.98
CA ILE A 556 13.97 -49.05 -14.57
C ILE A 556 13.24 -50.11 -13.75
N ARG A 557 11.91 -50.22 -13.88
CA ARG A 557 11.10 -51.22 -13.17
C ARG A 557 11.56 -52.63 -13.51
N GLN A 558 11.80 -52.92 -14.79
CA GLN A 558 12.33 -54.20 -15.23
C GLN A 558 13.69 -54.50 -14.57
N ILE A 559 14.63 -53.55 -14.57
CA ILE A 559 15.96 -53.72 -13.97
C ILE A 559 15.85 -53.96 -12.47
N LYS A 560 15.03 -53.18 -11.75
CA LYS A 560 14.81 -53.36 -10.31
C LYS A 560 14.25 -54.74 -9.99
N LYS A 561 13.33 -55.23 -10.81
CA LYS A 561 12.75 -56.59 -10.67
C LYS A 561 13.77 -57.70 -10.94
N GLU A 562 14.63 -57.54 -11.94
CA GLU A 562 15.60 -58.56 -12.35
C GLU A 562 16.88 -58.57 -11.49
N LYS A 563 17.36 -57.40 -11.08
CA LYS A 563 18.71 -57.22 -10.51
C LYS A 563 18.74 -56.40 -9.22
N GLY A 564 17.61 -55.84 -8.79
CA GLY A 564 17.56 -54.85 -7.71
C GLY A 564 18.01 -53.45 -8.14
N LEU A 565 17.94 -52.49 -7.22
CA LEU A 565 18.41 -51.13 -7.42
C LEU A 565 19.95 -51.11 -7.32
N PRO A 566 20.69 -50.71 -8.38
CA PRO A 566 22.15 -50.67 -8.33
C PRO A 566 22.64 -49.63 -7.31
N HIS A 567 23.79 -49.91 -6.69
CA HIS A 567 24.46 -48.95 -5.80
C HIS A 567 24.77 -47.65 -6.57
N GLY A 568 24.47 -46.50 -5.96
CA GLY A 568 24.55 -45.19 -6.61
C GLY A 568 23.32 -44.84 -7.45
N GLY A 569 22.36 -45.75 -7.58
CA GLY A 569 21.08 -45.51 -8.24
C GLY A 569 21.15 -45.54 -9.77
N ILE A 570 20.10 -45.02 -10.40
CA ILE A 570 19.96 -45.00 -11.86
C ILE A 570 19.79 -43.55 -12.32
N THR A 571 20.62 -43.14 -13.26
CA THR A 571 20.46 -41.86 -13.97
C THR A 571 19.90 -42.11 -15.37
N VAL A 572 18.81 -41.43 -15.72
CA VAL A 572 18.28 -41.32 -17.07
C VAL A 572 18.79 -40.02 -17.67
N LEU A 573 19.75 -40.12 -18.60
CA LEU A 573 20.30 -39.02 -19.37
C LEU A 573 19.42 -38.75 -20.59
N ILE A 574 18.78 -37.59 -20.63
CA ILE A 574 17.81 -37.21 -21.65
C ILE A 574 18.47 -36.20 -22.59
N HIS A 575 18.66 -36.61 -23.83
CA HIS A 575 19.29 -35.80 -24.87
C HIS A 575 18.33 -34.72 -25.39
N GLY A 576 18.89 -33.64 -25.91
CA GLY A 576 18.18 -32.47 -26.40
C GLY A 576 17.27 -32.78 -27.57
N GLY A 577 16.13 -32.08 -27.62
CA GLY A 577 15.13 -32.23 -28.66
C GLY A 577 13.71 -32.15 -28.11
N VAL A 578 12.74 -32.30 -29.01
CA VAL A 578 11.32 -32.18 -28.71
C VAL A 578 10.68 -33.56 -28.59
N TYR A 579 10.08 -33.82 -27.43
CA TYR A 579 9.39 -35.06 -27.09
C TYR A 579 7.90 -34.75 -26.96
N ARG A 580 7.10 -35.31 -27.85
CA ARG A 580 5.65 -35.13 -27.80
C ARG A 580 5.05 -36.05 -26.74
N MET A 581 4.28 -35.48 -25.82
CA MET A 581 3.57 -36.23 -24.79
C MET A 581 2.08 -36.28 -25.09
N SER A 582 1.55 -37.49 -25.27
CA SER A 582 0.12 -37.75 -25.44
C SER A 582 -0.57 -38.22 -24.15
N GLY A 583 0.18 -38.39 -23.06
CA GLY A 583 -0.31 -38.82 -21.76
C GLY A 583 0.70 -38.57 -20.65
N THR A 584 0.23 -38.70 -19.41
CA THR A 584 1.01 -38.46 -18.19
C THR A 584 2.10 -39.52 -17.97
N LEU A 585 3.30 -39.10 -17.56
CA LEU A 585 4.27 -39.99 -16.95
C LEU A 585 3.84 -40.29 -15.51
N GLU A 586 3.27 -41.47 -15.30
CA GLU A 586 2.89 -41.96 -13.97
C GLU A 586 4.09 -42.66 -13.30
N LEU A 587 4.50 -42.13 -12.15
CA LEU A 587 5.49 -42.69 -11.24
C LEU A 587 4.82 -43.01 -9.90
N THR A 588 5.18 -44.14 -9.32
CA THR A 588 4.60 -44.68 -8.08
C THR A 588 5.72 -45.04 -7.09
N GLU A 589 5.35 -45.61 -5.94
CA GLU A 589 6.32 -46.14 -4.97
C GLU A 589 7.32 -47.14 -5.60
N GLU A 590 6.90 -47.89 -6.63
CA GLU A 590 7.77 -48.82 -7.39
C GLU A 590 8.94 -48.11 -8.08
N ASP A 591 8.81 -46.81 -8.36
CA ASP A 591 9.82 -46.00 -9.04
C ASP A 591 10.78 -45.29 -8.07
N SER A 592 10.66 -45.58 -6.78
CA SER A 592 11.50 -44.96 -5.74
C SER A 592 12.95 -45.42 -5.79
N GLY A 593 13.85 -44.51 -5.44
CA GLY A 593 15.23 -44.82 -5.07
C GLY A 593 15.42 -44.87 -3.56
N THR A 594 16.67 -44.74 -3.13
CA THR A 594 17.06 -44.49 -1.73
C THR A 594 17.95 -43.25 -1.66
N ALA A 595 18.28 -42.78 -0.45
CA ALA A 595 19.20 -41.65 -0.28
C ALA A 595 20.55 -41.86 -1.01
N ASP A 596 21.12 -43.06 -0.90
CA ASP A 596 22.40 -43.43 -1.52
C ASP A 596 22.25 -43.94 -2.97
N SER A 597 21.03 -44.26 -3.41
CA SER A 597 20.75 -44.80 -4.75
C SER A 597 19.49 -44.17 -5.34
N PRO A 598 19.51 -42.87 -5.67
CA PRO A 598 18.34 -42.15 -6.19
C PRO A 598 17.99 -42.56 -7.63
N ILE A 599 16.78 -42.23 -8.06
CA ILE A 599 16.40 -42.26 -9.48
C ILE A 599 16.42 -40.83 -10.02
N VAL A 600 17.27 -40.56 -11.00
CA VAL A 600 17.53 -39.21 -11.50
C VAL A 600 17.21 -39.12 -12.98
N TYR A 601 16.17 -38.38 -13.34
CA TYR A 601 15.90 -38.00 -14.73
C TYR A 601 16.54 -36.63 -14.98
N ARG A 602 17.56 -36.56 -15.82
CA ARG A 602 18.30 -35.31 -16.07
C ARG A 602 18.50 -35.06 -17.55
N ALA A 603 18.51 -33.79 -17.94
CA ALA A 603 19.05 -33.39 -19.23
C ALA A 603 20.53 -33.80 -19.35
N ALA A 604 20.93 -34.15 -20.58
CA ALA A 604 22.33 -34.22 -20.97
C ALA A 604 23.00 -32.84 -20.84
N ASP A 605 24.31 -32.84 -20.61
CA ASP A 605 25.05 -31.61 -20.32
C ASP A 605 24.98 -30.63 -21.50
N ASN A 606 24.56 -29.40 -21.21
CA ASN A 606 24.34 -28.33 -22.19
C ASN A 606 23.24 -28.61 -23.24
N GLU A 607 22.39 -29.62 -23.00
CA GLU A 607 21.26 -29.94 -23.87
C GLU A 607 19.93 -29.55 -23.23
N THR A 608 18.92 -29.29 -24.06
CA THR A 608 17.58 -28.86 -23.60
C THR A 608 16.50 -29.80 -24.11
N PRO A 609 16.10 -30.82 -23.33
CA PRO A 609 14.95 -31.65 -23.67
C PRO A 609 13.64 -30.92 -23.37
N ILE A 610 12.75 -30.88 -24.36
CA ILE A 610 11.44 -30.22 -24.30
C ILE A 610 10.34 -31.26 -24.43
N PHE A 611 9.60 -31.49 -23.36
CA PHE A 611 8.40 -32.32 -23.34
C PHE A 611 7.19 -31.45 -23.60
N THR A 612 6.57 -31.59 -24.78
CA THR A 612 5.47 -30.73 -25.21
C THR A 612 4.16 -31.50 -25.33
N GLY A 613 3.09 -30.91 -24.80
CA GLY A 613 1.71 -31.33 -25.04
C GLY A 613 1.10 -30.68 -26.29
N GLY A 614 1.87 -29.82 -26.97
CA GLY A 614 1.44 -29.01 -28.10
C GLY A 614 1.68 -29.64 -29.47
N ILE A 615 0.88 -29.19 -30.44
CA ILE A 615 1.00 -29.51 -31.86
C ILE A 615 1.22 -28.22 -32.63
N ILE A 616 2.25 -28.18 -33.45
CA ILE A 616 2.45 -27.08 -34.40
C ILE A 616 1.42 -27.24 -35.52
N LEU A 617 0.57 -26.24 -35.69
CA LEU A 617 -0.49 -26.26 -36.69
C LEU A 617 0.05 -25.85 -38.07
N ALA A 618 -0.44 -26.51 -39.10
CA ALA A 618 -0.21 -26.16 -40.51
C ALA A 618 -1.55 -25.95 -41.25
N GLY A 619 -1.46 -25.40 -42.47
CA GLY A 619 -2.62 -25.24 -43.35
C GLY A 619 -3.48 -24.00 -43.07
N ALA A 620 -2.87 -22.92 -42.60
CA ALA A 620 -3.55 -21.63 -42.45
C ALA A 620 -3.96 -21.08 -43.83
N VAL A 621 -5.25 -20.76 -43.98
CA VAL A 621 -5.79 -20.19 -45.23
C VAL A 621 -6.74 -19.03 -44.93
N PRO A 622 -6.91 -18.06 -45.85
CA PRO A 622 -7.89 -16.99 -45.68
C PRO A 622 -9.32 -17.53 -45.52
N VAL A 623 -10.13 -16.87 -44.69
CA VAL A 623 -11.54 -17.21 -44.53
C VAL A 623 -12.33 -16.86 -45.80
N ARG A 624 -12.86 -17.89 -46.46
CA ARG A 624 -13.63 -17.77 -47.72
C ARG A 624 -15.13 -18.02 -47.57
N ASP A 625 -15.57 -18.68 -46.50
CA ASP A 625 -16.99 -18.95 -46.26
C ASP A 625 -17.76 -17.63 -46.00
N PRO A 626 -18.72 -17.25 -46.86
CA PRO A 626 -19.51 -16.03 -46.66
C PRO A 626 -20.26 -16.00 -45.32
N ALA A 627 -20.70 -17.15 -44.80
CA ALA A 627 -21.45 -17.21 -43.54
C ALA A 627 -20.60 -16.83 -42.32
N ILE A 628 -19.30 -17.13 -42.36
CA ILE A 628 -18.34 -16.73 -41.33
C ILE A 628 -17.83 -15.32 -41.61
N ARG A 629 -17.42 -15.05 -42.85
CA ARG A 629 -16.84 -13.76 -43.26
C ARG A 629 -17.79 -12.58 -43.03
N ASN A 630 -19.10 -12.78 -43.19
CA ASN A 630 -20.10 -11.73 -42.93
C ASN A 630 -20.25 -11.37 -41.45
N ARG A 631 -19.89 -12.27 -40.53
CA ARG A 631 -19.91 -12.03 -39.07
C ARG A 631 -18.68 -11.24 -38.60
N LEU A 632 -17.54 -11.39 -39.29
CA LEU A 632 -16.32 -10.64 -38.98
C LEU A 632 -16.47 -9.13 -39.29
N PRO A 633 -15.84 -8.25 -38.49
CA PRO A 633 -15.79 -6.81 -38.78
C PRO A 633 -15.20 -6.54 -40.17
N GLN A 634 -15.77 -5.57 -40.88
CA GLN A 634 -15.42 -5.33 -42.29
C GLN A 634 -13.91 -5.10 -42.50
N LEU A 635 -13.24 -4.41 -41.57
CA LEU A 635 -11.83 -4.03 -41.66
C LEU A 635 -10.84 -5.19 -41.52
N VAL A 636 -11.29 -6.36 -41.04
CA VAL A 636 -10.41 -7.51 -40.75
C VAL A 636 -10.72 -8.75 -41.57
N ARG A 637 -11.80 -8.74 -42.38
CA ARG A 637 -12.23 -9.89 -43.20
C ARG A 637 -11.14 -10.49 -44.10
N ASP A 638 -10.24 -9.65 -44.62
CA ASP A 638 -9.12 -10.07 -45.47
C ASP A 638 -7.83 -10.39 -44.70
N LYS A 639 -7.86 -10.24 -43.37
CA LYS A 639 -6.72 -10.47 -42.48
C LYS A 639 -6.88 -11.72 -41.63
N VAL A 640 -8.12 -12.13 -41.36
CA VAL A 640 -8.41 -13.33 -40.56
C VAL A 640 -8.15 -14.60 -41.38
N LEU A 641 -7.45 -15.53 -40.74
CA LEU A 641 -7.13 -16.85 -41.28
C LEU A 641 -7.89 -17.94 -40.50
N GLN A 642 -7.98 -19.12 -41.11
CA GLN A 642 -8.54 -20.32 -40.49
C GLN A 642 -7.64 -21.54 -40.66
N ILE A 643 -7.72 -22.46 -39.71
CA ILE A 643 -7.06 -23.78 -39.73
C ILE A 643 -8.09 -24.85 -39.37
N ASP A 644 -8.12 -25.94 -40.15
CA ASP A 644 -8.84 -27.17 -39.79
C ASP A 644 -8.00 -28.00 -38.81
N LEU A 645 -8.47 -28.12 -37.57
CA LEU A 645 -7.76 -28.85 -36.53
C LEU A 645 -7.77 -30.37 -36.79
N ARG A 646 -8.80 -30.90 -37.44
CA ARG A 646 -8.88 -32.34 -37.78
C ARG A 646 -7.84 -32.73 -38.82
N ALA A 647 -7.56 -31.84 -39.77
CA ALA A 647 -6.48 -32.02 -40.74
C ALA A 647 -5.09 -32.09 -40.07
N ASN A 648 -4.95 -31.54 -38.85
CA ASN A 648 -3.77 -31.61 -38.02
C ASN A 648 -3.81 -32.78 -37.00
N GLY A 649 -4.77 -33.70 -37.13
CA GLY A 649 -4.94 -34.86 -36.25
C GLY A 649 -5.53 -34.55 -34.88
N ILE A 650 -6.14 -33.38 -34.70
CA ILE A 650 -6.77 -32.96 -33.44
C ILE A 650 -8.27 -33.21 -33.50
N ASN A 651 -8.77 -34.06 -32.61
CA ASN A 651 -10.20 -34.37 -32.47
C ASN A 651 -10.78 -33.97 -31.10
N ASP A 652 -9.92 -33.58 -30.16
CA ASP A 652 -10.31 -33.00 -28.88
C ASP A 652 -9.89 -31.53 -28.85
N TYR A 653 -10.86 -30.63 -28.83
CA TYR A 653 -10.66 -29.18 -28.85
C TYR A 653 -10.68 -28.54 -27.45
N GLY A 654 -10.90 -29.35 -26.41
CA GLY A 654 -11.16 -28.89 -25.05
C GLY A 654 -12.47 -28.12 -24.91
N SER A 655 -12.77 -27.69 -23.69
CA SER A 655 -13.98 -26.92 -23.38
C SER A 655 -13.65 -25.71 -22.54
N LEU A 656 -14.49 -24.67 -22.65
CA LEU A 656 -14.53 -23.58 -21.69
C LEU A 656 -15.42 -24.01 -20.53
N GLY A 657 -15.06 -23.59 -19.31
CA GLY A 657 -15.76 -23.96 -18.09
C GLY A 657 -15.63 -22.87 -17.03
N PRO A 658 -16.38 -22.99 -15.92
CA PRO A 658 -16.26 -22.08 -14.79
C PRO A 658 -14.84 -22.01 -14.22
N ARG A 659 -14.38 -20.79 -13.93
CA ARG A 659 -13.04 -20.43 -13.43
C ARG A 659 -13.13 -19.36 -12.36
N GLY A 660 -12.08 -19.25 -11.54
CA GLY A 660 -11.93 -18.18 -10.54
C GLY A 660 -12.38 -18.55 -9.12
N PHE A 661 -12.90 -17.57 -8.38
CA PHE A 661 -13.21 -17.67 -6.96
C PHE A 661 -14.10 -18.87 -6.61
N GLY A 662 -13.70 -19.63 -5.58
CA GLY A 662 -14.41 -20.80 -5.09
C GLY A 662 -14.31 -22.05 -5.99
N LEU A 663 -13.63 -21.95 -7.14
CA LEU A 663 -13.55 -23.02 -8.14
C LEU A 663 -12.13 -23.59 -8.31
N ALA A 664 -11.13 -23.04 -7.59
CA ALA A 664 -9.72 -23.44 -7.64
C ALA A 664 -9.41 -24.76 -6.89
N GLY A 665 -10.28 -25.77 -7.00
CA GLY A 665 -10.00 -27.14 -6.56
C GLY A 665 -9.14 -27.89 -7.58
N TYR A 666 -8.36 -28.88 -7.13
CA TYR A 666 -7.65 -29.81 -8.03
C TYR A 666 -8.34 -31.19 -8.04
N PRO A 667 -8.44 -31.85 -9.22
CA PRO A 667 -7.98 -31.37 -10.53
C PRO A 667 -8.77 -30.16 -11.01
N THR A 668 -8.02 -29.15 -11.49
CA THR A 668 -8.64 -28.00 -12.14
C THR A 668 -9.11 -28.43 -13.52
N HIS A 669 -10.15 -27.80 -14.06
CA HIS A 669 -10.55 -28.08 -15.44
C HIS A 669 -9.34 -27.81 -16.37
N PRO A 670 -9.04 -28.65 -17.37
CA PRO A 670 -8.02 -28.30 -18.37
C PRO A 670 -8.45 -27.06 -19.17
N TRP A 671 -7.50 -26.19 -19.52
CA TRP A 671 -7.75 -24.97 -20.30
C TRP A 671 -7.06 -25.00 -21.66
N VAL A 672 -7.66 -24.36 -22.65
CA VAL A 672 -7.11 -24.27 -24.01
C VAL A 672 -6.73 -22.84 -24.31
N ASP A 673 -5.44 -22.60 -24.50
CA ASP A 673 -4.88 -21.42 -25.14
C ASP A 673 -4.33 -21.78 -26.53
N VAL A 674 -4.23 -20.80 -27.42
CA VAL A 674 -3.47 -20.91 -28.67
C VAL A 674 -2.22 -20.06 -28.53
N TYR A 675 -1.07 -20.59 -28.96
CA TYR A 675 0.20 -19.88 -28.84
C TYR A 675 0.72 -19.45 -30.21
N PHE A 676 1.05 -18.17 -30.34
CA PHE A 676 1.65 -17.54 -31.50
C PHE A 676 3.10 -17.17 -31.16
N ASN A 677 4.09 -17.79 -31.79
CA ASN A 677 5.51 -17.61 -31.47
C ASN A 677 5.76 -17.72 -29.96
N GLU A 678 5.20 -18.77 -29.36
CA GLU A 678 5.25 -19.07 -27.91
C GLU A 678 4.53 -18.09 -26.98
N ARG A 679 3.89 -17.04 -27.50
CA ARG A 679 3.07 -16.13 -26.71
C ARG A 679 1.60 -16.57 -26.74
N PRO A 680 0.88 -16.54 -25.62
CA PRO A 680 -0.54 -16.89 -25.64
C PRO A 680 -1.32 -15.83 -26.42
N GLY A 681 -2.14 -16.27 -27.37
CA GLY A 681 -3.10 -15.42 -28.04
C GLY A 681 -4.27 -15.06 -27.12
N THR A 682 -4.95 -13.97 -27.45
CA THR A 682 -6.13 -13.51 -26.72
C THR A 682 -7.38 -14.16 -27.31
N LEU A 683 -8.24 -14.77 -26.49
CA LEU A 683 -9.56 -15.16 -26.97
C LEU A 683 -10.30 -13.88 -27.41
N ALA A 684 -10.84 -13.87 -28.62
CA ALA A 684 -11.60 -12.75 -29.16
C ALA A 684 -12.64 -12.28 -28.15
N ARG A 685 -12.51 -11.02 -27.71
CA ARG A 685 -13.18 -10.50 -26.52
C ARG A 685 -13.72 -9.09 -26.71
N TRP A 686 -14.77 -8.76 -25.97
CA TRP A 686 -15.30 -7.39 -25.91
C TRP A 686 -15.52 -6.91 -24.49
N PRO A 687 -15.10 -5.67 -24.15
CA PRO A 687 -14.21 -4.84 -24.96
C PRO A 687 -12.82 -5.49 -25.09
N ASN A 688 -12.05 -5.08 -26.12
CA ASN A 688 -10.72 -5.64 -26.41
C ASN A 688 -9.77 -5.50 -25.20
N GLU A 689 -9.90 -4.39 -24.46
CA GLU A 689 -9.19 -4.12 -23.21
C GLU A 689 -10.14 -3.67 -22.11
N GLY A 690 -9.76 -3.90 -20.85
CA GLY A 690 -10.51 -3.44 -19.68
C GLY A 690 -11.82 -4.19 -19.45
N PHE A 691 -12.81 -3.48 -18.92
CA PHE A 691 -14.11 -4.02 -18.52
C PHE A 691 -15.23 -3.05 -18.89
N VAL A 692 -16.42 -3.59 -19.15
CA VAL A 692 -17.68 -2.85 -19.07
C VAL A 692 -18.31 -3.09 -17.70
N THR A 693 -19.37 -2.36 -17.35
CA THR A 693 -20.03 -2.48 -16.05
C THR A 693 -21.48 -2.95 -16.18
N ILE A 694 -21.98 -3.68 -15.17
CA ILE A 694 -23.39 -4.08 -15.11
C ILE A 694 -24.28 -2.84 -15.00
N GLN A 695 -25.25 -2.73 -15.90
CA GLN A 695 -26.23 -1.64 -15.96
C GLN A 695 -27.65 -2.21 -16.06
N GLY A 696 -28.60 -1.61 -15.34
CA GLY A 696 -30.01 -2.00 -15.32
C GLY A 696 -30.25 -3.42 -14.84
N LEU A 697 -29.64 -3.85 -13.72
CA LEU A 697 -29.86 -5.18 -13.14
C LEU A 697 -31.34 -5.41 -12.82
N ALA A 698 -31.96 -6.36 -13.50
CA ALA A 698 -33.39 -6.70 -13.36
C ALA A 698 -33.64 -7.73 -12.25
N THR A 699 -32.63 -8.54 -11.92
CA THR A 699 -32.70 -9.53 -10.83
C THR A 699 -32.34 -8.92 -9.47
N PRO A 700 -32.84 -9.45 -8.34
CA PRO A 700 -32.46 -8.96 -7.02
C PRO A 700 -30.94 -8.93 -6.81
N ALA A 701 -30.41 -7.79 -6.37
CA ALA A 701 -28.99 -7.61 -6.13
C ALA A 701 -28.52 -8.34 -4.86
N GLY A 702 -27.20 -8.58 -4.78
CA GLY A 702 -26.54 -9.11 -3.59
C GLY A 702 -27.05 -10.47 -3.16
N ASP A 703 -27.16 -10.67 -1.84
CA ASP A 703 -27.46 -11.98 -1.23
C ASP A 703 -28.83 -12.54 -1.66
N ALA A 704 -29.81 -11.68 -1.97
CA ALA A 704 -31.12 -12.11 -2.46
C ALA A 704 -31.05 -12.78 -3.85
N GLY A 705 -30.04 -12.40 -4.65
CA GLY A 705 -29.72 -12.98 -5.96
C GLY A 705 -28.63 -14.04 -5.94
N ALA A 706 -28.00 -14.30 -4.79
CA ALA A 706 -26.94 -15.30 -4.68
C ALA A 706 -27.42 -16.69 -5.11
N GLY A 707 -26.57 -17.40 -5.85
CA GLY A 707 -26.88 -18.73 -6.37
C GLY A 707 -27.89 -18.79 -7.52
N LYS A 708 -28.41 -17.65 -8.01
CA LYS A 708 -29.40 -17.59 -9.11
C LYS A 708 -28.79 -16.96 -10.38
N PRO A 709 -29.33 -17.29 -11.57
CA PRO A 709 -29.07 -16.54 -12.78
C PRO A 709 -29.46 -15.07 -12.64
N ALA A 710 -28.74 -14.19 -13.34
CA ALA A 710 -28.98 -12.76 -13.38
C ALA A 710 -29.40 -12.29 -14.77
N THR A 711 -30.08 -11.15 -14.81
CA THR A 711 -30.45 -10.47 -16.05
C THR A 711 -30.23 -8.97 -15.90
N TRP A 712 -29.61 -8.34 -16.90
CA TRP A 712 -29.34 -6.91 -16.92
C TRP A 712 -29.38 -6.36 -18.35
N LYS A 713 -29.36 -5.02 -18.48
CA LYS A 713 -29.39 -4.35 -19.78
C LYS A 713 -28.03 -4.41 -20.47
N VAL A 714 -28.03 -4.57 -21.78
CA VAL A 714 -26.82 -4.52 -22.60
C VAL A 714 -27.05 -3.65 -23.83
N GLU A 715 -26.00 -2.96 -24.28
CA GLU A 715 -26.03 -2.03 -25.40
C GLU A 715 -24.83 -2.24 -26.33
N GLY A 716 -24.94 -1.77 -27.57
CA GLY A 716 -23.85 -1.78 -28.54
C GLY A 716 -23.57 -3.18 -29.12
N ARG A 717 -22.28 -3.50 -29.26
CA ARG A 717 -21.77 -4.70 -29.94
C ARG A 717 -22.45 -6.01 -29.53
N PRO A 718 -22.71 -6.29 -28.24
CA PRO A 718 -23.39 -7.53 -27.83
C PRO A 718 -24.74 -7.80 -28.51
N LEU A 719 -25.45 -6.76 -28.95
CA LEU A 719 -26.76 -6.89 -29.62
C LEU A 719 -26.63 -7.28 -31.11
N GLU A 720 -25.43 -7.17 -31.70
CA GLU A 720 -25.13 -7.49 -33.10
C GLU A 720 -24.62 -8.92 -33.30
N TRP A 721 -24.30 -9.62 -32.21
CA TRP A 721 -23.69 -10.95 -32.27
C TRP A 721 -24.68 -12.04 -32.66
N ALA A 722 -24.20 -13.02 -33.42
CA ALA A 722 -24.96 -14.25 -33.60
C ALA A 722 -25.09 -15.01 -32.28
N THR A 723 -26.25 -15.63 -32.04
CA THR A 723 -26.45 -16.47 -30.87
C THR A 723 -25.51 -17.68 -30.91
N SER A 724 -24.78 -17.90 -29.82
CA SER A 724 -23.93 -19.07 -29.61
C SER A 724 -24.04 -19.49 -28.15
N ASP A 725 -24.00 -20.80 -27.90
CA ASP A 725 -23.99 -21.40 -26.57
C ASP A 725 -22.57 -21.48 -25.96
N ASP A 726 -21.57 -20.88 -26.62
CA ASP A 726 -20.16 -20.86 -26.18
C ASP A 726 -19.61 -19.43 -26.02
N ILE A 727 -20.49 -18.45 -25.80
CA ILE A 727 -20.11 -17.10 -25.36
C ILE A 727 -19.98 -17.09 -23.84
N TRP A 728 -18.82 -16.65 -23.35
CA TRP A 728 -18.51 -16.58 -21.93
C TRP A 728 -18.21 -15.17 -21.50
N MET A 729 -18.33 -14.94 -20.20
CA MET A 729 -17.92 -13.70 -19.55
C MET A 729 -16.99 -14.01 -18.39
N TYR A 730 -16.06 -13.12 -18.12
CA TYR A 730 -15.40 -13.03 -16.82
C TYR A 730 -15.83 -11.72 -16.17
N GLY A 731 -16.14 -11.76 -14.87
CA GLY A 731 -16.51 -10.56 -14.14
C GLY A 731 -16.30 -10.68 -12.64
N TYR A 732 -16.19 -9.52 -12.01
CA TYR A 732 -16.25 -9.36 -10.57
C TYR A 732 -17.69 -9.02 -10.20
N TRP A 733 -18.51 -10.02 -9.92
CA TRP A 733 -19.97 -9.85 -9.92
C TRP A 733 -20.52 -9.03 -8.75
N ARG A 734 -19.79 -8.90 -7.64
CA ARG A 734 -20.15 -8.08 -6.47
C ARG A 734 -18.96 -7.55 -5.70
N TYR A 735 -17.93 -8.38 -5.53
CA TYR A 735 -16.71 -8.02 -4.85
C TYR A 735 -15.52 -8.19 -5.79
N LEU A 736 -14.61 -7.21 -5.79
CA LEU A 736 -13.44 -7.17 -6.66
C LEU A 736 -12.32 -8.16 -6.25
N TRP A 737 -12.51 -8.93 -5.18
CA TRP A 737 -11.70 -10.10 -4.83
C TRP A 737 -12.32 -11.43 -5.31
N ALA A 738 -13.59 -11.44 -5.75
CA ALA A 738 -14.35 -12.65 -6.06
C ALA A 738 -14.76 -12.74 -7.54
N GLY A 739 -13.78 -12.74 -8.44
CA GLY A 739 -14.03 -12.85 -9.87
C GLY A 739 -14.27 -14.29 -10.32
N THR A 740 -15.25 -14.52 -11.21
CA THR A 740 -15.50 -15.84 -11.82
C THR A 740 -15.93 -15.72 -13.28
N THR A 741 -15.76 -16.80 -14.04
CA THR A 741 -16.35 -16.90 -15.39
C THR A 741 -17.77 -17.44 -15.36
N ILE A 742 -18.67 -16.82 -16.12
CA ILE A 742 -20.07 -17.24 -16.28
C ILE A 742 -20.44 -17.25 -17.76
N ARG A 743 -21.09 -18.34 -18.20
CA ARG A 743 -21.59 -18.48 -19.58
C ARG A 743 -22.83 -17.61 -19.81
N VAL A 744 -22.95 -17.04 -20.99
CA VAL A 744 -24.16 -16.32 -21.44
C VAL A 744 -25.24 -17.34 -21.79
N ALA A 745 -26.45 -17.17 -21.26
CA ALA A 745 -27.60 -17.99 -21.67
C ALA A 745 -28.31 -17.39 -22.88
N LYS A 746 -28.51 -16.06 -22.87
CA LYS A 746 -29.24 -15.35 -23.91
C LYS A 746 -28.81 -13.89 -23.95
N ILE A 747 -28.73 -13.33 -25.15
CA ILE A 747 -28.75 -11.89 -25.41
C ILE A 747 -29.95 -11.63 -26.32
N ASP A 748 -30.84 -10.74 -25.90
CA ASP A 748 -32.08 -10.43 -26.58
C ASP A 748 -32.00 -9.03 -27.21
N PRO A 749 -31.85 -8.93 -28.55
CA PRO A 749 -31.70 -7.64 -29.23
C PRO A 749 -32.98 -6.80 -29.24
N GLN A 750 -34.16 -7.38 -28.96
CA GLN A 750 -35.41 -6.62 -28.92
C GLN A 750 -35.62 -5.96 -27.56
N SER A 751 -35.33 -6.69 -26.48
CA SER A 751 -35.47 -6.17 -25.11
C SER A 751 -34.20 -5.55 -24.55
N HIS A 752 -33.08 -5.62 -25.27
CA HIS A 752 -31.75 -5.15 -24.86
C HIS A 752 -31.30 -5.78 -23.54
N GLN A 753 -31.58 -7.08 -23.35
CA GLN A 753 -31.29 -7.79 -22.12
C GLN A 753 -30.34 -8.96 -22.34
N LEU A 754 -29.44 -9.15 -21.40
CA LEU A 754 -28.61 -10.34 -21.27
C LEU A 754 -29.03 -11.15 -20.06
N THR A 755 -29.09 -12.48 -20.22
CA THR A 755 -29.32 -13.44 -19.12
C THR A 755 -28.13 -14.38 -18.97
N THR A 756 -27.68 -14.61 -17.74
CA THR A 756 -26.61 -15.57 -17.43
C THR A 756 -27.13 -17.00 -17.40
N ALA A 757 -26.29 -17.96 -17.77
CA ALA A 757 -26.60 -19.39 -17.62
C ALA A 757 -26.27 -19.92 -16.21
N GLY A 758 -25.32 -19.27 -15.53
CA GLY A 758 -24.87 -19.62 -14.17
C GLY A 758 -25.12 -18.49 -13.17
N SER A 759 -24.65 -18.71 -11.94
CA SER A 759 -24.79 -17.78 -10.83
C SER A 759 -23.45 -17.40 -10.21
N SER A 760 -23.47 -16.41 -9.33
CA SER A 760 -22.36 -16.02 -8.46
C SER A 760 -22.68 -16.36 -7.01
N GLY A 761 -21.66 -16.79 -6.25
CA GLY A 761 -21.80 -17.13 -4.83
C GLY A 761 -22.25 -15.95 -3.96
N TYR A 762 -21.93 -14.72 -4.36
CA TYR A 762 -22.35 -13.50 -3.67
C TYR A 762 -23.45 -12.73 -4.43
N GLY A 763 -24.02 -13.32 -5.48
CA GLY A 763 -24.94 -12.63 -6.38
C GLY A 763 -24.25 -11.57 -7.23
N PHE A 764 -25.05 -10.63 -7.72
CA PHE A 764 -24.63 -9.58 -8.67
C PHE A 764 -24.94 -8.19 -8.10
N ALA A 765 -24.19 -7.18 -8.52
CA ALA A 765 -24.43 -5.79 -8.15
C ALA A 765 -24.27 -4.85 -9.35
N GLU A 766 -25.00 -3.73 -9.32
CA GLU A 766 -24.90 -2.66 -10.31
C GLU A 766 -23.47 -2.06 -10.31
N GLY A 767 -22.98 -1.63 -11.48
CA GLY A 767 -21.66 -1.00 -11.63
C GLY A 767 -20.48 -1.96 -11.60
N MET A 768 -20.72 -3.26 -11.41
CA MET A 768 -19.67 -4.27 -11.30
C MET A 768 -19.03 -4.61 -12.66
N PRO A 769 -17.69 -4.77 -12.72
CA PRO A 769 -16.98 -4.92 -13.99
C PRO A 769 -17.03 -6.35 -14.55
N TYR A 770 -17.20 -6.46 -15.87
CA TYR A 770 -17.14 -7.73 -16.62
C TYR A 770 -16.71 -7.51 -18.08
N TYR A 771 -16.31 -8.57 -18.76
CA TYR A 771 -16.08 -8.60 -20.22
C TYR A 771 -16.52 -9.93 -20.82
N PHE A 772 -16.76 -9.96 -22.13
CA PHE A 772 -17.10 -11.16 -22.89
C PHE A 772 -15.88 -11.72 -23.59
N PHE A 773 -15.85 -13.03 -23.81
CA PHE A 773 -14.81 -13.68 -24.60
C PHE A 773 -15.33 -14.90 -25.36
N ASN A 774 -14.53 -15.35 -26.34
CA ASN A 774 -14.86 -16.39 -27.32
C ASN A 774 -16.00 -15.97 -28.27
N VAL A 775 -15.96 -14.73 -28.77
CA VAL A 775 -16.96 -14.18 -29.70
C VAL A 775 -16.31 -13.95 -31.08
N LEU A 776 -16.77 -14.65 -32.12
CA LEU A 776 -16.21 -14.54 -33.48
C LEU A 776 -16.29 -13.11 -34.03
N GLU A 777 -17.41 -12.44 -33.77
CA GLU A 777 -17.67 -11.06 -34.20
C GLU A 777 -16.68 -10.05 -33.62
N GLU A 778 -16.01 -10.40 -32.51
CA GLU A 778 -15.00 -9.58 -31.82
C GLU A 778 -13.58 -10.04 -32.11
N LEU A 779 -13.38 -10.89 -33.15
CA LEU A 779 -12.05 -11.21 -33.65
C LEU A 779 -11.58 -10.05 -34.54
N ASP A 780 -10.98 -9.03 -33.93
CA ASP A 780 -10.78 -7.72 -34.58
C ASP A 780 -9.38 -7.10 -34.39
N GLN A 781 -8.53 -7.69 -33.55
CA GLN A 781 -7.15 -7.27 -33.33
C GLN A 781 -6.11 -8.36 -33.61
N PRO A 782 -4.89 -8.01 -34.06
CA PRO A 782 -3.80 -8.96 -34.21
C PRO A 782 -3.50 -9.73 -32.92
N GLY A 783 -3.34 -11.05 -33.02
CA GLY A 783 -3.10 -11.95 -31.89
C GLY A 783 -4.36 -12.52 -31.25
N GLU A 784 -5.55 -12.10 -31.68
CA GLU A 784 -6.80 -12.70 -31.23
C GLU A 784 -7.15 -13.99 -31.97
N TRP A 785 -7.92 -14.86 -31.30
CA TRP A 785 -8.40 -16.11 -31.87
C TRP A 785 -9.79 -16.50 -31.36
N TYR A 786 -10.51 -17.27 -32.17
CA TYR A 786 -11.82 -17.86 -31.88
C TYR A 786 -11.83 -19.33 -32.33
N LEU A 787 -12.43 -20.21 -31.54
CA LEU A 787 -12.51 -21.63 -31.84
C LEU A 787 -13.95 -22.09 -32.02
N ASP A 788 -14.30 -22.45 -33.26
CA ASP A 788 -15.55 -23.14 -33.57
C ASP A 788 -15.39 -24.62 -33.22
N ARG A 789 -15.68 -24.96 -31.97
CA ARG A 789 -15.58 -26.33 -31.44
C ARG A 789 -16.53 -27.31 -32.14
N ALA A 790 -17.66 -26.83 -32.66
CA ALA A 790 -18.61 -27.68 -33.37
C ALA A 790 -18.07 -28.13 -34.74
N ARG A 791 -17.38 -27.23 -35.45
CA ARG A 791 -16.76 -27.53 -36.75
C ARG A 791 -15.30 -28.00 -36.66
N GLY A 792 -14.63 -27.77 -35.54
CA GLY A 792 -13.19 -28.04 -35.37
C GLY A 792 -12.30 -27.06 -36.13
N ILE A 793 -12.74 -25.81 -36.28
CA ILE A 793 -12.01 -24.78 -37.03
C ILE A 793 -11.51 -23.69 -36.08
N LEU A 794 -10.22 -23.43 -36.11
CA LEU A 794 -9.58 -22.30 -35.43
C LEU A 794 -9.57 -21.10 -36.38
N TYR A 795 -10.13 -19.98 -35.96
CA TYR A 795 -10.05 -18.69 -36.64
C TYR A 795 -9.14 -17.74 -35.85
N PHE A 796 -8.30 -16.98 -36.52
CA PHE A 796 -7.38 -16.06 -35.83
C PHE A 796 -6.97 -14.88 -36.72
N TYR A 797 -6.67 -13.75 -36.09
CA TYR A 797 -5.98 -12.64 -36.72
C TYR A 797 -4.49 -12.81 -36.39
N PRO A 798 -3.62 -13.12 -37.38
CA PRO A 798 -2.20 -13.31 -37.13
C PRO A 798 -1.55 -12.03 -36.54
N PRO A 799 -0.75 -12.14 -35.45
CA PRO A 799 -0.05 -11.01 -34.85
C PRO A 799 1.19 -10.57 -35.65
N ASP A 800 1.63 -11.39 -36.61
CA ASP A 800 2.81 -11.20 -37.44
C ASP A 800 2.56 -11.80 -38.84
N GLU A 801 3.50 -11.66 -39.76
CA GLU A 801 3.43 -12.30 -41.08
C GLU A 801 3.34 -13.84 -40.94
N ILE A 802 2.49 -14.46 -41.75
CA ILE A 802 2.15 -15.89 -41.62
C ILE A 802 3.37 -16.80 -41.80
N ASP A 803 4.32 -16.40 -42.66
CA ASP A 803 5.56 -17.16 -42.93
C ASP A 803 6.52 -17.16 -41.73
N HIS A 804 6.36 -16.23 -40.79
CA HIS A 804 7.14 -16.12 -39.56
C HIS A 804 6.36 -16.57 -38.31
N LEU A 805 5.14 -17.11 -38.50
CA LEU A 805 4.23 -17.43 -37.41
C LEU A 805 4.22 -18.93 -37.09
N ARG A 806 4.75 -19.29 -35.91
CA ARG A 806 4.57 -20.62 -35.32
C ARG A 806 3.31 -20.64 -34.47
N ILE A 807 2.30 -21.39 -34.92
CA ILE A 807 1.03 -21.56 -34.22
C ILE A 807 1.04 -22.91 -33.50
N THR A 808 0.90 -22.91 -32.18
CA THR A 808 0.90 -24.14 -31.37
C THR A 808 -0.42 -24.32 -30.63
N PHE A 809 -1.00 -25.52 -30.73
CA PHE A 809 -2.25 -25.90 -30.08
C PHE A 809 -2.02 -27.00 -29.03
N PRO A 810 -2.36 -26.79 -27.75
CA PRO A 810 -2.17 -27.76 -26.68
C PRO A 810 -3.21 -28.88 -26.76
N THR A 811 -2.78 -30.12 -26.50
CA THR A 811 -3.65 -31.31 -26.54
C THR A 811 -3.60 -32.17 -25.27
N LEU A 812 -2.54 -32.09 -24.47
CA LEU A 812 -2.43 -32.86 -23.23
C LEU A 812 -3.33 -32.28 -22.14
N ALA A 813 -4.42 -32.99 -21.79
CA ALA A 813 -5.43 -32.58 -20.81
C ALA A 813 -5.19 -33.13 -19.39
N THR A 814 -4.02 -33.70 -19.13
CA THR A 814 -3.60 -34.26 -17.84
C THR A 814 -2.20 -33.74 -17.48
N PRO A 815 -1.73 -33.92 -16.24
CA PRO A 815 -0.38 -33.48 -15.86
C PRO A 815 0.71 -34.10 -16.73
N PHE A 816 1.85 -33.43 -16.95
CA PHE A 816 2.99 -34.05 -17.64
C PHE A 816 3.56 -35.21 -16.82
N VAL A 817 3.75 -34.99 -15.52
CA VAL A 817 4.28 -35.99 -14.59
C VAL A 817 3.38 -36.07 -13.36
N ARG A 818 3.08 -37.30 -12.94
CA ARG A 818 2.43 -37.56 -11.65
C ARG A 818 3.26 -38.55 -10.85
N MET A 819 3.55 -38.21 -9.60
CA MET A 819 4.31 -39.02 -8.65
C MET A 819 3.45 -39.34 -7.44
N ARG A 820 3.24 -40.62 -7.15
CA ARG A 820 2.45 -41.09 -6.00
C ARG A 820 3.35 -41.90 -5.06
N ASN A 821 3.55 -41.40 -3.85
CA ASN A 821 4.36 -42.04 -2.81
C ASN A 821 5.80 -42.39 -3.26
N CYS A 822 6.37 -41.61 -4.18
CA CYS A 822 7.75 -41.80 -4.62
C CYS A 822 8.75 -41.32 -3.56
N ALA A 823 9.85 -42.03 -3.41
CA ALA A 823 10.98 -41.61 -2.58
C ALA A 823 12.26 -41.42 -3.41
N HIS A 824 13.01 -40.34 -3.13
CA HIS A 824 14.33 -40.06 -3.73
C HIS A 824 14.34 -40.04 -5.28
N VAL A 825 13.29 -39.51 -5.89
CA VAL A 825 13.20 -39.27 -7.34
C VAL A 825 13.54 -37.81 -7.65
N ARG A 826 14.34 -37.57 -8.69
CA ARG A 826 14.81 -36.23 -9.06
C ARG A 826 14.55 -35.95 -10.53
N LEU A 827 13.91 -34.83 -10.84
CA LEU A 827 13.83 -34.27 -12.20
C LEU A 827 14.79 -33.08 -12.27
N VAL A 828 15.71 -33.09 -13.24
CA VAL A 828 16.79 -32.11 -13.34
C VAL A 828 16.85 -31.50 -14.74
N LYS A 829 16.64 -30.19 -14.84
CA LYS A 829 16.74 -29.40 -16.09
C LYS A 829 15.84 -29.91 -17.23
N LEU A 830 14.62 -30.35 -16.89
CA LEU A 830 13.62 -30.78 -17.88
C LEU A 830 12.62 -29.66 -18.15
N THR A 831 12.22 -29.50 -19.41
CA THR A 831 11.19 -28.53 -19.82
C THR A 831 9.88 -29.25 -20.12
N PHE A 832 8.79 -28.82 -19.50
CA PHE A 832 7.42 -29.26 -19.77
C PHE A 832 6.60 -28.07 -20.26
N GLU A 833 5.98 -28.18 -21.43
CA GLU A 833 5.32 -27.02 -22.05
C GLU A 833 4.07 -27.30 -22.88
N CYS A 834 3.24 -26.27 -23.06
CA CYS A 834 2.09 -26.30 -23.97
C CYS A 834 1.08 -27.41 -23.62
N GLY A 835 0.83 -27.63 -22.32
CA GLY A 835 -0.21 -28.52 -21.81
C GLY A 835 -1.49 -27.76 -21.44
N ARG A 836 -2.63 -28.45 -21.43
CA ARG A 836 -3.91 -27.88 -20.97
C ARG A 836 -4.10 -27.97 -19.45
N ALA A 837 -3.30 -28.80 -18.79
CA ALA A 837 -3.39 -29.08 -17.35
C ALA A 837 -2.04 -28.79 -16.66
N GLU A 838 -1.78 -29.46 -15.53
CA GLU A 838 -0.63 -29.17 -14.68
C GLU A 838 0.72 -29.62 -15.26
N GLY A 839 1.81 -29.03 -14.75
CA GLY A 839 3.17 -29.52 -15.06
C GLY A 839 3.45 -30.82 -14.31
N VAL A 840 3.71 -30.71 -13.00
CA VAL A 840 4.09 -31.84 -12.15
C VAL A 840 3.18 -31.94 -10.94
N VAL A 841 2.69 -33.14 -10.63
CA VAL A 841 1.91 -33.44 -9.43
C VAL A 841 2.65 -34.47 -8.57
N ILE A 842 2.85 -34.15 -7.30
CA ILE A 842 3.46 -35.01 -6.28
C ILE A 842 2.45 -35.23 -5.15
N GLU A 843 2.15 -36.50 -4.85
CA GLU A 843 1.19 -36.90 -3.83
C GLU A 843 1.86 -37.91 -2.89
N GLY A 844 2.14 -37.46 -1.66
CA GLY A 844 2.87 -38.23 -0.66
C GLY A 844 4.35 -38.46 -1.04
N GLY A 845 4.97 -39.40 -0.35
CA GLY A 845 6.37 -39.78 -0.59
C GLY A 845 7.38 -38.93 0.19
N GLN A 846 8.65 -39.03 -0.19
CA GLN A 846 9.73 -38.39 0.57
C GLN A 846 10.90 -37.97 -0.34
N GLN A 847 11.41 -36.76 -0.14
CA GLN A 847 12.63 -36.28 -0.83
C GLN A 847 12.59 -36.37 -2.36
N VAL A 848 11.42 -36.16 -2.95
CA VAL A 848 11.30 -35.84 -4.39
C VAL A 848 11.82 -34.42 -4.65
N ALA A 849 12.62 -34.24 -5.70
CA ALA A 849 13.19 -32.94 -6.06
C ALA A 849 12.94 -32.57 -7.53
N LEU A 850 12.53 -31.32 -7.75
CA LEU A 850 12.49 -30.65 -9.06
C LEU A 850 13.59 -29.59 -9.07
N LEU A 851 14.60 -29.77 -9.92
CA LEU A 851 15.83 -29.00 -9.90
C LEU A 851 16.06 -28.36 -11.28
N GLY A 852 15.90 -27.04 -11.39
CA GLY A 852 16.15 -26.32 -12.65
C GLY A 852 15.17 -26.65 -13.76
N CYS A 853 13.99 -27.16 -13.43
CA CYS A 853 12.96 -27.51 -14.41
C CYS A 853 12.23 -26.27 -14.92
N ARG A 854 11.64 -26.37 -16.10
CA ARG A 854 10.83 -25.32 -16.72
C ARG A 854 9.41 -25.82 -16.92
N MET A 855 8.43 -25.06 -16.45
CA MET A 855 7.00 -25.33 -16.64
C MET A 855 6.39 -24.13 -17.35
N MET A 856 6.19 -24.25 -18.66
CA MET A 856 5.88 -23.11 -19.53
C MET A 856 4.54 -23.30 -20.22
N ARG A 857 3.73 -22.23 -20.34
CA ARG A 857 2.55 -22.25 -21.22
C ARG A 857 1.58 -23.38 -20.84
N LEU A 858 1.14 -23.38 -19.59
CA LEU A 858 0.24 -24.40 -19.04
C LEU A 858 -1.15 -23.82 -18.83
N GLY A 859 -2.18 -24.61 -19.14
CA GLY A 859 -3.57 -24.19 -18.95
C GLY A 859 -3.96 -24.06 -17.47
N THR A 860 -3.23 -24.68 -16.55
CA THR A 860 -3.53 -24.66 -15.10
C THR A 860 -2.29 -24.35 -14.25
N ASN A 861 -1.90 -25.21 -13.30
CA ASN A 861 -0.83 -24.94 -12.34
C ASN A 861 0.53 -25.46 -12.81
N GLY A 862 1.63 -24.83 -12.37
CA GLY A 862 2.98 -25.35 -12.61
C GLY A 862 3.25 -26.65 -11.85
N VAL A 863 3.20 -26.60 -10.52
CA VAL A 863 3.50 -27.73 -9.63
C VAL A 863 2.43 -27.88 -8.54
N ILE A 864 2.10 -29.12 -8.19
CA ILE A 864 1.25 -29.43 -7.05
C ILE A 864 1.96 -30.46 -6.17
N ILE A 865 2.07 -30.18 -4.87
CA ILE A 865 2.59 -31.07 -3.84
C ILE A 865 1.52 -31.23 -2.76
N ARG A 866 1.19 -32.49 -2.43
CA ARG A 866 0.18 -32.86 -1.43
C ARG A 866 0.71 -33.94 -0.50
N GLY A 867 0.91 -33.59 0.77
CA GLY A 867 1.49 -34.48 1.77
C GLY A 867 2.94 -34.83 1.45
N GLY A 868 3.42 -35.89 2.10
CA GLY A 868 4.80 -36.31 2.00
C GLY A 868 5.75 -35.46 2.83
N GLU A 869 7.05 -35.70 2.68
CA GLU A 869 8.09 -35.09 3.50
C GLU A 869 9.28 -34.62 2.66
N LYS A 870 9.78 -33.41 2.98
CA LYS A 870 11.05 -32.88 2.48
C LYS A 870 11.16 -32.83 0.95
N HIS A 871 10.06 -32.54 0.26
CA HIS A 871 10.06 -32.24 -1.17
C HIS A 871 10.74 -30.89 -1.46
N LEU A 872 11.47 -30.82 -2.57
CA LEU A 872 12.26 -29.66 -2.97
C LEU A 872 11.88 -29.21 -4.38
N VAL A 873 11.52 -27.94 -4.53
CA VAL A 873 11.45 -27.25 -5.83
C VAL A 873 12.51 -26.17 -5.81
N MET A 874 13.56 -26.31 -6.62
CA MET A 874 14.69 -25.41 -6.60
C MET A 874 15.11 -24.98 -8.00
N GLY A 875 15.34 -23.67 -8.18
CA GLY A 875 15.91 -23.16 -9.42
C GLY A 875 14.98 -23.22 -10.63
N CYS A 876 13.68 -23.48 -10.42
CA CYS A 876 12.72 -23.72 -11.51
C CYS A 876 12.16 -22.41 -12.08
N ASP A 877 11.86 -22.42 -13.39
CA ASP A 877 11.12 -21.36 -14.07
C ASP A 877 9.69 -21.83 -14.33
N ILE A 878 8.69 -21.09 -13.85
CA ILE A 878 7.27 -21.37 -14.07
C ILE A 878 6.63 -20.13 -14.67
N GLY A 879 6.33 -20.17 -15.97
CA GLY A 879 5.95 -18.96 -16.70
C GLY A 879 4.74 -19.17 -17.61
N THR A 880 3.88 -18.16 -17.68
CA THR A 880 2.69 -18.14 -18.53
C THR A 880 1.76 -19.32 -18.18
N VAL A 881 1.15 -19.27 -17.00
CA VAL A 881 0.29 -20.35 -16.48
C VAL A 881 -1.13 -19.84 -16.23
N GLY A 882 -2.12 -20.64 -16.62
CA GLY A 882 -3.53 -20.28 -16.52
C GLY A 882 -4.01 -20.14 -15.08
N ALA A 883 -3.47 -20.94 -14.15
CA ALA A 883 -3.75 -20.88 -12.72
C ALA A 883 -2.49 -20.47 -11.92
N GLY A 884 -2.16 -21.16 -10.83
CA GLY A 884 -1.07 -20.79 -9.93
C GLY A 884 0.29 -21.38 -10.32
N GLY A 885 1.35 -20.89 -9.67
CA GLY A 885 2.68 -21.47 -9.82
C GLY A 885 2.77 -22.81 -9.11
N ILE A 886 2.71 -22.80 -7.78
CA ILE A 886 2.91 -23.96 -6.92
C ILE A 886 1.82 -24.05 -5.84
N ARG A 887 1.11 -25.18 -5.77
CA ARG A 887 0.29 -25.53 -4.59
C ARG A 887 1.11 -26.45 -3.69
N LEU A 888 1.43 -26.00 -2.48
CA LEU A 888 2.31 -26.69 -1.55
C LEU A 888 1.55 -27.04 -0.26
N ALA A 889 1.25 -28.31 -0.02
CA ALA A 889 0.57 -28.74 1.20
C ALA A 889 1.29 -29.94 1.82
N GLY A 890 1.55 -29.91 3.12
CA GLY A 890 2.13 -31.04 3.86
C GLY A 890 2.30 -30.78 5.36
N GLY A 891 2.64 -31.82 6.12
CA GLY A 891 2.69 -31.76 7.58
C GLY A 891 1.33 -32.00 8.23
N ASP A 892 1.28 -31.96 9.55
CA ASP A 892 0.06 -32.22 10.34
C ASP A 892 -0.13 -31.17 11.44
N GLU A 893 -1.22 -30.40 11.34
CA GLU A 893 -1.57 -29.33 12.29
C GLU A 893 -1.92 -29.84 13.70
N LYS A 894 -2.37 -31.10 13.83
CA LYS A 894 -2.78 -31.67 15.12
C LYS A 894 -1.57 -32.05 15.95
N THR A 895 -0.51 -32.51 15.30
CA THR A 895 0.75 -32.90 15.95
C THR A 895 1.83 -31.83 15.84
N LEU A 896 1.62 -30.80 15.02
CA LEU A 896 2.62 -29.82 14.58
C LEU A 896 3.85 -30.48 13.94
N SER A 897 3.65 -31.62 13.25
CA SER A 897 4.69 -32.31 12.52
C SER A 897 4.99 -31.56 11.21
N PRO A 898 6.22 -31.07 10.98
CA PRO A 898 6.54 -30.27 9.81
C PRO A 898 6.70 -31.13 8.56
N SER A 899 6.27 -30.61 7.41
CA SER A 899 6.55 -31.18 6.09
C SER A 899 8.03 -31.10 5.71
N GLY A 900 8.71 -30.01 6.10
CA GLY A 900 10.06 -29.70 5.66
C GLY A 900 10.18 -29.45 4.15
N HIS A 901 9.08 -29.12 3.47
CA HIS A 901 9.12 -28.78 2.04
C HIS A 901 9.81 -27.44 1.79
N VAL A 902 10.49 -27.32 0.66
CA VAL A 902 11.23 -26.10 0.28
C VAL A 902 10.91 -25.70 -1.15
N VAL A 903 10.59 -24.41 -1.34
CA VAL A 903 10.55 -23.73 -2.64
C VAL A 903 11.62 -22.64 -2.64
N GLU A 904 12.64 -22.80 -3.48
CA GLU A 904 13.81 -21.92 -3.44
C GLU A 904 14.37 -21.54 -4.81
N ASN A 905 14.82 -20.29 -4.96
CA ASN A 905 15.48 -19.82 -6.19
C ASN A 905 14.62 -20.00 -7.46
N CYS A 906 13.29 -19.99 -7.31
CA CYS A 906 12.35 -20.16 -8.41
C CYS A 906 11.86 -18.81 -8.94
N HIS A 907 11.67 -18.73 -10.24
CA HIS A 907 11.08 -17.57 -10.91
C HIS A 907 9.70 -17.93 -11.44
N ILE A 908 8.68 -17.21 -10.96
CA ILE A 908 7.29 -17.46 -11.33
C ILE A 908 6.68 -16.16 -11.86
N TRP A 909 6.24 -16.18 -13.12
CA TRP A 909 5.69 -14.99 -13.77
C TRP A 909 4.48 -15.28 -14.64
N GLU A 910 3.66 -14.26 -14.89
CA GLU A 910 2.44 -14.35 -15.69
C GLU A 910 1.54 -15.53 -15.27
N PHE A 911 1.31 -15.63 -13.96
CA PHE A 911 0.40 -16.60 -13.35
C PHE A 911 -0.99 -15.98 -13.19
N THR A 912 -1.99 -16.81 -12.87
CA THR A 912 -3.37 -16.37 -12.63
C THR A 912 -4.00 -15.78 -13.91
N ARG A 913 -3.56 -16.24 -15.10
CA ARG A 913 -3.97 -15.67 -16.40
C ARG A 913 -5.45 -15.92 -16.71
N VAL A 914 -5.92 -17.13 -16.38
CA VAL A 914 -7.27 -17.64 -16.65
C VAL A 914 -8.07 -17.77 -15.35
N ASP A 915 -7.54 -18.47 -14.36
CA ASP A 915 -8.06 -18.47 -12.99
C ASP A 915 -7.61 -17.18 -12.31
N ARG A 916 -8.29 -16.07 -12.63
CA ARG A 916 -7.89 -14.70 -12.29
C ARG A 916 -7.88 -14.38 -10.77
N ASN A 917 -8.29 -15.31 -9.90
CA ASN A 917 -8.39 -15.11 -8.46
C ASN A 917 -7.92 -16.36 -7.69
N TYR A 918 -7.26 -16.17 -6.55
CA TYR A 918 -6.83 -17.22 -5.61
C TYR A 918 -5.95 -18.34 -6.21
N ALA A 919 -5.20 -18.02 -7.26
CA ALA A 919 -4.25 -18.93 -7.89
C ALA A 919 -2.83 -18.31 -7.89
N PRO A 920 -2.21 -18.14 -6.71
CA PRO A 920 -0.94 -17.39 -6.56
C PRO A 920 0.29 -18.12 -7.09
N ALA A 921 1.44 -17.46 -7.08
CA ALA A 921 2.73 -18.06 -7.40
C ALA A 921 3.04 -19.22 -6.44
N VAL A 922 2.76 -19.04 -5.14
CA VAL A 922 2.81 -20.11 -4.14
C VAL A 922 1.60 -20.02 -3.21
N HIS A 923 0.84 -21.11 -3.11
CA HIS A 923 -0.17 -21.30 -2.07
C HIS A 923 0.29 -22.40 -1.13
N VAL A 924 0.73 -22.03 0.07
CA VAL A 924 1.22 -22.95 1.10
C VAL A 924 0.16 -23.24 2.16
N ASP A 925 0.11 -24.48 2.62
CA ASP A 925 -0.80 -24.98 3.66
C ASP A 925 -0.13 -26.11 4.46
N GLY A 926 -0.58 -26.33 5.70
CA GLY A 926 -0.08 -27.36 6.59
C GLY A 926 0.93 -26.85 7.63
N VAL A 927 2.09 -27.49 7.75
CA VAL A 927 3.08 -27.17 8.80
C VAL A 927 4.51 -27.17 8.26
N GLY A 928 5.30 -26.16 8.61
CA GLY A 928 6.77 -26.21 8.54
C GLY A 928 7.35 -26.31 7.13
N SER A 929 6.80 -25.57 6.17
CA SER A 929 7.39 -25.38 4.84
C SER A 929 8.17 -24.06 4.74
N THR A 930 9.15 -24.02 3.84
CA THR A 930 10.02 -22.87 3.59
C THR A 930 9.88 -22.36 2.17
N ILE A 931 9.73 -21.05 2.00
CA ILE A 931 9.69 -20.37 0.70
C ILE A 931 10.73 -19.27 0.71
N ARG A 932 11.81 -19.40 -0.06
CA ARG A 932 12.91 -18.44 -0.02
C ARG A 932 13.63 -18.13 -1.33
N HIS A 933 14.27 -16.97 -1.43
CA HIS A 933 15.07 -16.60 -2.60
C HIS A 933 14.30 -16.67 -3.93
N ASN A 934 12.98 -16.45 -3.93
CA ASN A 934 12.18 -16.53 -5.15
C ASN A 934 11.88 -15.15 -5.73
N LEU A 935 11.52 -15.12 -7.01
CA LEU A 935 11.03 -13.93 -7.70
C LEU A 935 9.63 -14.21 -8.26
N PHE A 936 8.62 -13.44 -7.81
CA PHE A 936 7.23 -13.57 -8.23
C PHE A 936 6.70 -12.25 -8.83
N HIS A 937 6.20 -12.29 -10.07
CA HIS A 937 5.61 -11.09 -10.66
C HIS A 937 4.53 -11.34 -11.73
N ASP A 938 3.81 -10.28 -12.10
CA ASP A 938 2.75 -10.25 -13.11
C ASP A 938 1.50 -11.10 -12.77
N SER A 939 0.79 -10.74 -11.70
CA SER A 939 -0.52 -11.33 -11.39
C SER A 939 -1.63 -10.28 -11.20
N PRO A 940 -2.84 -10.49 -11.75
CA PRO A 940 -3.99 -9.64 -11.45
C PRO A 940 -4.42 -9.70 -9.97
N HIS A 941 -3.96 -10.69 -9.21
CA HIS A 941 -4.34 -10.99 -7.84
C HIS A 941 -3.11 -11.08 -6.92
N HIS A 942 -3.28 -11.55 -5.67
CA HIS A 942 -2.16 -11.71 -4.73
C HIS A 942 -1.05 -12.64 -5.22
N GLY A 943 0.19 -12.32 -4.83
CA GLY A 943 1.38 -13.07 -5.25
C GLY A 943 1.55 -14.39 -4.52
N MET A 944 1.20 -14.44 -3.23
CA MET A 944 1.34 -15.61 -2.37
C MET A 944 0.12 -15.78 -1.46
N ARG A 945 -0.13 -17.02 -1.03
CA ARG A 945 -1.10 -17.31 0.03
C ARG A 945 -0.51 -18.27 1.06
N LEU A 946 -0.71 -17.96 2.33
CA LEU A 946 -0.20 -18.76 3.45
C LEU A 946 -1.34 -19.16 4.39
N GLU A 947 -1.42 -20.46 4.65
CA GLU A 947 -2.31 -21.09 5.63
C GLU A 947 -1.47 -22.05 6.48
N GLY A 948 -1.85 -22.29 7.74
CA GLY A 948 -1.17 -23.29 8.58
C GLY A 948 -0.17 -22.73 9.60
N PHE A 949 0.85 -23.51 9.96
CA PHE A 949 1.72 -23.26 11.13
C PHE A 949 3.21 -23.34 10.79
N ASP A 950 4.03 -22.60 11.53
CA ASP A 950 5.50 -22.68 11.48
C ASP A 950 6.13 -22.52 10.07
N HIS A 951 5.44 -21.84 9.14
CA HIS A 951 5.99 -21.56 7.81
C HIS A 951 7.04 -20.45 7.87
N LEU A 952 8.07 -20.57 7.03
CA LEU A 952 9.12 -19.55 6.87
C LEU A 952 9.09 -19.00 5.44
N VAL A 953 8.84 -17.70 5.32
CA VAL A 953 8.89 -16.97 4.05
C VAL A 953 9.99 -15.92 4.14
N GLU A 954 11.08 -16.10 3.41
CA GLU A 954 12.23 -15.19 3.50
C GLU A 954 12.98 -14.91 2.22
N LEU A 955 13.59 -13.73 2.10
CA LEU A 955 14.49 -13.41 0.98
C LEU A 955 13.81 -13.49 -0.39
N ASN A 956 12.48 -13.36 -0.47
CA ASN A 956 11.74 -13.34 -1.73
C ASN A 956 11.55 -11.90 -2.23
N GLU A 957 11.52 -11.74 -3.55
CA GLU A 957 11.12 -10.49 -4.23
C GLU A 957 9.76 -10.69 -4.89
N VAL A 958 8.83 -9.78 -4.61
CA VAL A 958 7.46 -9.83 -5.14
C VAL A 958 7.05 -8.46 -5.64
N HIS A 959 6.70 -8.38 -6.93
CA HIS A 959 6.24 -7.13 -7.54
C HIS A 959 5.22 -7.31 -8.65
N SER A 960 4.56 -6.20 -9.03
CA SER A 960 3.61 -6.19 -10.15
C SER A 960 2.50 -7.23 -9.99
N VAL A 961 2.01 -7.34 -8.75
CA VAL A 961 0.85 -8.16 -8.38
C VAL A 961 -0.29 -7.26 -7.92
N VAL A 962 -1.51 -7.78 -7.93
CA VAL A 962 -2.72 -7.04 -7.51
C VAL A 962 -3.01 -5.81 -8.41
N TYR A 963 -2.67 -5.89 -9.70
CA TYR A 963 -2.95 -4.81 -10.64
C TYR A 963 -4.41 -4.75 -11.14
N GLU A 964 -5.25 -5.73 -10.78
CA GLU A 964 -6.66 -5.78 -11.18
C GLU A 964 -7.61 -5.98 -9.98
N ALA A 965 -7.32 -6.95 -9.11
CA ALA A 965 -8.15 -7.26 -7.96
C ALA A 965 -8.00 -6.24 -6.81
N ASP A 966 -9.00 -6.20 -5.94
CA ASP A 966 -9.02 -5.39 -4.71
C ASP A 966 -9.11 -6.29 -3.47
N ASP A 967 -8.81 -5.76 -2.30
CA ASP A 967 -8.82 -6.46 -1.02
C ASP A 967 -7.84 -7.64 -1.00
N GLN A 968 -6.65 -7.41 -1.57
CA GLN A 968 -5.58 -8.40 -1.80
C GLN A 968 -4.20 -7.79 -1.51
N SER A 969 -3.15 -8.60 -1.55
CA SER A 969 -1.79 -8.16 -1.24
C SER A 969 -0.68 -8.95 -1.91
N GLY A 970 0.59 -8.60 -1.69
CA GLY A 970 1.72 -9.45 -2.09
C GLY A 970 1.62 -10.85 -1.49
N ILE A 971 1.25 -10.96 -0.21
CA ILE A 971 0.95 -12.21 0.49
C ILE A 971 -0.27 -12.09 1.40
N ASP A 972 -1.23 -12.99 1.19
CA ASP A 972 -2.49 -13.05 1.92
C ASP A 972 -2.57 -14.24 2.89
N MET A 973 -3.13 -13.98 4.07
CA MET A 973 -3.57 -14.97 5.07
C MET A 973 -5.02 -14.68 5.45
N PHE A 974 -5.82 -15.68 5.84
CA PHE A 974 -7.24 -15.47 6.12
C PHE A 974 -7.80 -16.31 7.28
N GLY A 975 -8.48 -15.67 8.23
CA GLY A 975 -9.57 -16.28 9.01
C GLY A 975 -9.17 -17.28 10.09
N ASN A 976 -7.89 -17.64 10.24
CA ASN A 976 -7.41 -18.63 11.20
C ASN A 976 -6.63 -17.97 12.37
N PRO A 977 -7.28 -17.69 13.53
CA PRO A 977 -6.61 -17.10 14.69
C PRO A 977 -5.57 -18.01 15.36
N ALA A 978 -5.57 -19.31 15.02
CA ALA A 978 -4.60 -20.28 15.53
C ALA A 978 -3.35 -20.43 14.67
N SER A 979 -3.29 -19.84 13.47
CA SER A 979 -2.16 -19.91 12.53
C SER A 979 -0.90 -19.22 13.08
N ARG A 980 -0.18 -19.91 13.98
CA ARG A 980 0.94 -19.38 14.78
C ARG A 980 2.29 -19.94 14.32
N GLY A 981 3.36 -19.24 14.70
CA GLY A 981 4.74 -19.64 14.38
C GLY A 981 5.20 -19.26 12.97
N ASN A 982 4.33 -18.64 12.17
CA ASN A 982 4.66 -18.19 10.82
C ASN A 982 5.57 -16.95 10.87
N VAL A 983 6.65 -16.98 10.08
CA VAL A 983 7.66 -15.92 10.00
C VAL A 983 7.79 -15.44 8.56
N LEU A 984 7.51 -14.15 8.35
CA LEU A 984 7.72 -13.42 7.10
C LEU A 984 8.92 -12.48 7.31
N ARG A 985 10.10 -12.81 6.78
CA ARG A 985 11.30 -12.00 7.03
C ARG A 985 12.15 -11.68 5.81
N TRP A 986 12.74 -10.50 5.76
CA TRP A 986 13.69 -10.12 4.69
C TRP A 986 13.14 -10.30 3.26
N ASN A 987 11.85 -10.09 3.04
CA ASN A 987 11.27 -10.08 1.70
C ASN A 987 11.19 -8.63 1.18
N PHE A 988 11.23 -8.47 -0.15
CA PHE A 988 11.05 -7.19 -0.82
C PHE A 988 9.69 -7.16 -1.54
N TRP A 989 8.78 -6.32 -1.02
CA TRP A 989 7.42 -6.14 -1.52
C TRP A 989 7.31 -4.79 -2.23
N HIS A 990 7.24 -4.78 -3.57
CA HIS A 990 7.27 -3.51 -4.30
C HIS A 990 6.36 -3.42 -5.51
N HIS A 991 5.87 -2.23 -5.81
CA HIS A 991 4.95 -1.97 -6.93
C HIS A 991 3.74 -2.92 -6.91
N ILE A 992 3.02 -2.89 -5.79
CA ILE A 992 1.83 -3.73 -5.57
C ILE A 992 0.61 -2.83 -5.54
N GLY A 993 -0.37 -3.16 -6.38
CA GLY A 993 -1.63 -2.43 -6.49
C GLY A 993 -2.01 -2.02 -7.92
N SER A 994 -3.23 -1.51 -8.05
CA SER A 994 -3.89 -1.15 -9.31
C SER A 994 -3.94 0.36 -9.57
N GLY A 995 -3.51 1.19 -8.60
CA GLY A 995 -3.62 2.65 -8.67
C GLY A 995 -5.05 3.19 -8.55
N HIS A 996 -6.04 2.31 -8.34
CA HIS A 996 -7.44 2.69 -8.20
C HIS A 996 -7.81 2.96 -6.72
N ASN A 997 -8.78 3.86 -6.51
CA ASN A 997 -9.33 4.12 -5.17
C ASN A 997 -10.31 3.00 -4.77
N VAL A 998 -9.75 1.91 -4.23
CA VAL A 998 -10.45 0.66 -3.92
C VAL A 998 -10.51 0.38 -2.41
N ALA A 999 -11.06 -0.75 -1.98
CA ALA A 999 -11.12 -1.12 -0.55
C ALA A 999 -9.72 -1.16 0.07
N GLY A 1000 -8.75 -1.79 -0.57
CA GLY A 1000 -7.35 -1.73 -0.17
C GLY A 1000 -6.45 -2.80 -0.80
N GLN A 1001 -5.17 -2.44 -0.97
CA GLN A 1001 -4.12 -3.30 -1.51
C GLN A 1001 -2.84 -3.11 -0.69
N ALA A 1002 -2.16 -4.19 -0.32
CA ALA A 1002 -0.99 -4.15 0.59
C ALA A 1002 0.19 -5.00 0.10
N GLY A 1003 1.38 -4.84 0.70
CA GLY A 1003 2.47 -5.80 0.55
C GLY A 1003 2.18 -7.11 1.30
N ILE A 1004 1.73 -6.98 2.55
CA ILE A 1004 1.30 -8.12 3.39
C ILE A 1004 -0.09 -7.82 3.95
N ARG A 1005 -1.01 -8.78 3.87
CA ARG A 1005 -2.34 -8.68 4.48
C ARG A 1005 -2.61 -9.85 5.42
N LEU A 1006 -2.78 -9.51 6.69
CA LEU A 1006 -3.22 -10.42 7.75
C LEU A 1006 -4.74 -10.25 7.90
N ASP A 1007 -5.50 -10.97 7.09
CA ASP A 1007 -6.93 -10.76 6.93
C ASP A 1007 -7.77 -11.60 7.92
N ASP A 1008 -8.75 -10.98 8.55
CA ASP A 1008 -9.67 -11.56 9.53
C ASP A 1008 -9.01 -12.48 10.58
N MET A 1009 -8.80 -11.94 11.78
CA MET A 1009 -8.37 -12.68 12.98
C MET A 1009 -6.97 -13.31 12.94
N ILE A 1010 -6.22 -13.19 11.84
CA ILE A 1010 -4.84 -13.71 11.75
C ILE A 1010 -3.97 -13.12 12.85
N SER A 1011 -3.34 -14.01 13.62
CA SER A 1011 -2.72 -13.66 14.89
C SER A 1011 -1.38 -14.36 15.07
N GLY A 1012 -0.45 -13.74 15.80
CA GLY A 1012 0.85 -14.32 16.15
C GLY A 1012 1.83 -14.52 15.00
N VAL A 1013 1.66 -13.80 13.89
CA VAL A 1013 2.61 -13.77 12.77
C VAL A 1013 3.77 -12.84 13.10
N VAL A 1014 4.99 -13.27 12.76
CA VAL A 1014 6.20 -12.44 12.85
C VAL A 1014 6.50 -11.86 11.47
N VAL A 1015 6.44 -10.53 11.36
CA VAL A 1015 6.82 -9.75 10.18
C VAL A 1015 8.10 -8.99 10.51
N TYR A 1016 9.24 -9.48 10.03
CA TYR A 1016 10.57 -9.03 10.48
C TYR A 1016 11.48 -8.59 9.34
N GLY A 1017 12.02 -7.37 9.37
CA GLY A 1017 13.09 -7.02 8.42
C GLY A 1017 12.67 -6.99 6.94
N ASN A 1018 11.38 -6.87 6.62
CA ASN A 1018 10.92 -6.78 5.24
C ASN A 1018 11.09 -5.35 4.71
N VAL A 1019 11.25 -5.22 3.40
CA VAL A 1019 11.28 -3.94 2.69
C VAL A 1019 9.97 -3.78 1.91
N PHE A 1020 9.27 -2.68 2.14
CA PHE A 1020 8.04 -2.32 1.46
C PHE A 1020 8.28 -1.06 0.64
N TYR A 1021 8.12 -1.12 -0.68
CA TYR A 1021 8.29 0.03 -1.57
C TYR A 1021 7.09 0.20 -2.50
N ARG A 1022 6.29 1.27 -2.32
CA ARG A 1022 5.06 1.49 -3.13
C ARG A 1022 4.15 0.26 -3.17
N SER A 1023 3.88 -0.30 -2.00
CA SER A 1023 3.04 -1.49 -1.81
C SER A 1023 1.83 -1.19 -0.92
N ALA A 1024 1.30 0.02 -1.03
CA ALA A 1024 0.12 0.50 -0.32
C ALA A 1024 -0.84 1.17 -1.31
N GLY A 1025 -2.03 0.63 -1.46
CA GLY A 1025 -3.08 1.15 -2.35
C GLY A 1025 -4.46 1.15 -1.69
N GLY A 1026 -5.36 2.00 -2.17
CA GLY A 1026 -6.72 2.14 -1.64
C GLY A 1026 -6.69 2.57 -0.17
N ARG A 1027 -7.33 1.82 0.73
CA ARG A 1027 -7.34 2.14 2.17
C ARG A 1027 -6.26 1.42 2.98
N PHE A 1028 -5.40 0.62 2.38
CA PHE A 1028 -4.38 -0.15 3.12
C PHE A 1028 -3.03 0.58 3.12
N GLY A 1029 -2.22 0.25 4.12
CA GLY A 1029 -0.79 0.54 4.18
C GLY A 1029 0.03 -0.60 3.58
N GLY A 1030 1.36 -0.48 3.62
CA GLY A 1030 2.28 -1.55 3.18
C GLY A 1030 2.00 -2.88 3.90
N LEU A 1031 1.58 -2.80 5.16
CA LEU A 1031 1.02 -3.89 5.95
C LEU A 1031 -0.43 -3.58 6.37
N GLN A 1032 -1.34 -4.54 6.19
CA GLN A 1032 -2.72 -4.46 6.66
C GLN A 1032 -3.02 -5.57 7.70
N ILE A 1033 -3.54 -5.18 8.86
CA ILE A 1033 -3.96 -6.10 9.94
C ILE A 1033 -5.47 -5.92 10.19
N HIS A 1034 -6.25 -6.99 9.96
CA HIS A 1034 -7.71 -6.96 10.06
C HIS A 1034 -8.20 -7.82 11.23
N GLY A 1035 -8.63 -7.17 12.31
CA GLY A 1035 -9.15 -7.80 13.54
C GLY A 1035 -8.14 -8.57 14.40
N GLY A 1036 -7.11 -9.17 13.80
CA GLY A 1036 -6.11 -10.02 14.42
C GLY A 1036 -5.29 -9.39 15.56
N LYS A 1037 -4.67 -10.24 16.39
CA LYS A 1037 -3.89 -9.84 17.57
C LYS A 1037 -2.57 -10.59 17.70
N ASP A 1038 -1.73 -10.16 18.64
CA ASP A 1038 -0.44 -10.77 18.97
C ASP A 1038 0.55 -10.88 17.79
N ASN A 1039 0.33 -10.17 16.68
CA ASN A 1039 1.29 -10.11 15.57
C ASN A 1039 2.47 -9.22 15.95
N TRP A 1040 3.68 -9.58 15.49
CA TRP A 1040 4.93 -8.89 15.75
C TRP A 1040 5.47 -8.29 14.47
N VAL A 1041 5.44 -6.96 14.36
CA VAL A 1041 5.95 -6.20 13.22
C VAL A 1041 7.22 -5.50 13.68
N ASP A 1042 8.38 -6.08 13.36
CA ASP A 1042 9.67 -5.67 13.93
C ASP A 1042 10.74 -5.41 12.86
N ASN A 1043 11.55 -4.37 13.02
CA ASN A 1043 12.71 -4.08 12.16
C ASN A 1043 12.38 -3.92 10.66
N ASN A 1044 11.15 -3.54 10.28
CA ASN A 1044 10.76 -3.42 8.86
C ASN A 1044 11.11 -2.03 8.30
N LEU A 1045 11.31 -1.97 6.99
CA LEU A 1045 11.59 -0.75 6.23
C LEU A 1045 10.44 -0.45 5.27
N PHE A 1046 9.77 0.69 5.45
CA PHE A 1046 8.69 1.15 4.56
C PHE A 1046 9.13 2.41 3.80
N ILE A 1047 8.93 2.42 2.49
CA ILE A 1047 9.43 3.47 1.59
C ILE A 1047 8.33 3.85 0.60
N ASP A 1048 8.05 5.15 0.47
CA ASP A 1048 7.08 5.70 -0.50
C ASP A 1048 5.71 5.02 -0.45
N CYS A 1049 5.29 4.56 0.73
CA CYS A 1049 3.96 4.00 0.96
C CYS A 1049 3.00 5.09 1.43
N LYS A 1050 1.74 5.06 0.97
CA LYS A 1050 0.68 5.94 1.47
C LYS A 1050 0.57 5.91 3.00
N ALA A 1051 0.60 4.70 3.57
CA ALA A 1051 0.83 4.46 4.98
C ALA A 1051 1.74 3.25 5.15
N ALA A 1052 2.57 3.21 6.19
CA ALA A 1052 3.36 2.01 6.49
C ALA A 1052 2.46 0.86 6.95
N ILE A 1053 1.59 1.13 7.93
CA ILE A 1053 0.71 0.13 8.53
C ILE A 1053 -0.74 0.62 8.55
N SER A 1054 -1.67 -0.30 8.40
CA SER A 1054 -3.10 -0.02 8.45
C SER A 1054 -3.83 -1.08 9.26
N PHE A 1055 -4.85 -0.63 9.99
CA PHE A 1055 -5.66 -1.49 10.84
C PHE A 1055 -7.12 -1.47 10.41
N SER A 1056 -7.79 -2.61 10.49
CA SER A 1056 -9.24 -2.70 10.39
C SER A 1056 -9.74 -3.33 11.69
N PRO A 1057 -9.94 -2.54 12.76
CA PRO A 1057 -10.24 -3.09 14.07
C PRO A 1057 -11.65 -3.67 14.15
N TRP A 1058 -11.80 -4.75 14.91
CA TRP A 1058 -13.10 -5.34 15.24
C TRP A 1058 -13.55 -4.95 16.64
N THR A 1059 -14.87 -4.91 16.86
CA THR A 1059 -15.42 -4.81 18.21
C THR A 1059 -15.11 -6.07 19.00
N GLU A 1060 -15.03 -5.96 20.32
CA GLU A 1060 -14.82 -7.11 21.20
C GLU A 1060 -15.90 -8.18 21.02
N SER A 1061 -17.17 -7.75 20.90
CA SER A 1061 -18.28 -8.67 20.64
C SER A 1061 -18.10 -9.48 19.35
N ARG A 1062 -17.76 -8.81 18.24
CA ARG A 1062 -17.53 -9.47 16.94
C ARG A 1062 -16.36 -10.45 17.02
N TRP A 1063 -15.28 -10.06 17.70
CA TRP A 1063 -14.11 -10.92 17.92
C TRP A 1063 -14.49 -12.20 18.67
N VAL A 1064 -15.11 -12.07 19.84
CA VAL A 1064 -15.47 -13.21 20.70
C VAL A 1064 -16.41 -14.15 19.96
N GLU A 1065 -17.46 -13.64 19.31
CA GLU A 1065 -18.40 -14.45 18.53
C GLU A 1065 -17.69 -15.22 17.41
N SER A 1066 -16.84 -14.54 16.64
CA SER A 1066 -16.11 -15.15 15.51
C SER A 1066 -15.11 -16.20 15.97
N VAL A 1067 -14.36 -15.93 17.03
CA VAL A 1067 -13.39 -16.88 17.61
C VAL A 1067 -14.10 -18.09 18.20
N GLN A 1068 -15.22 -17.91 18.90
CA GLN A 1068 -16.00 -19.03 19.43
C GLN A 1068 -16.53 -19.91 18.31
N GLY A 1069 -17.11 -19.32 17.26
CA GLY A 1069 -17.55 -20.04 16.07
C GLY A 1069 -16.41 -20.81 15.38
N TRP A 1070 -15.24 -20.17 15.27
CA TRP A 1070 -14.04 -20.82 14.71
C TRP A 1070 -13.56 -21.99 15.57
N LEU A 1071 -13.46 -21.81 16.89
CA LEU A 1071 -13.05 -22.85 17.84
C LEU A 1071 -14.00 -24.06 17.79
N GLU A 1072 -15.30 -23.81 17.69
CA GLU A 1072 -16.29 -24.86 17.55
C GLU A 1072 -16.09 -25.66 16.26
N ASN A 1073 -15.82 -24.97 15.13
CA ASN A 1073 -15.51 -25.61 13.86
C ASN A 1073 -14.20 -26.43 13.93
N ALA A 1074 -13.14 -25.86 14.52
CA ALA A 1074 -11.85 -26.53 14.70
C ALA A 1074 -12.00 -27.83 15.51
N ARG A 1075 -12.75 -27.80 16.62
CA ARG A 1075 -13.06 -29.00 17.41
C ARG A 1075 -13.83 -30.05 16.60
N ARG A 1076 -14.81 -29.65 15.78
CA ARG A 1076 -15.53 -30.56 14.87
C ARG A 1076 -14.60 -31.23 13.85
N ARG A 1077 -13.52 -30.56 13.43
CA ARG A 1077 -12.45 -31.13 12.57
C ARG A 1077 -11.39 -31.93 13.35
N GLY A 1078 -11.52 -32.02 14.67
CA GLY A 1078 -10.60 -32.72 15.56
C GLY A 1078 -9.31 -31.96 15.88
N LEU A 1079 -9.34 -30.63 15.83
CA LEU A 1079 -8.25 -29.74 16.27
C LEU A 1079 -8.65 -29.04 17.58
N ASP A 1080 -8.10 -29.47 18.71
CA ASP A 1080 -8.29 -28.82 20.01
C ASP A 1080 -7.06 -27.98 20.38
N VAL A 1081 -7.13 -26.69 20.09
CA VAL A 1081 -6.04 -25.72 20.35
C VAL A 1081 -5.75 -25.52 21.84
N THR A 1082 -6.63 -26.00 22.74
CA THR A 1082 -6.46 -25.89 24.19
C THR A 1082 -5.67 -27.05 24.81
N ARG A 1083 -5.26 -28.03 23.99
CA ARG A 1083 -4.48 -29.20 24.41
C ARG A 1083 -3.08 -29.21 23.80
N PRO A 1084 -2.12 -29.90 24.42
CA PRO A 1084 -0.82 -30.17 23.80
C PRO A 1084 -0.97 -30.94 22.49
N PRO A 1085 -0.10 -30.69 21.48
CA PRO A 1085 1.08 -29.82 21.55
C PRO A 1085 0.80 -28.32 21.38
N LEU A 1086 -0.35 -27.92 20.83
CA LEU A 1086 -0.65 -26.52 20.49
C LEU A 1086 -0.63 -25.59 21.71
N SER A 1087 -1.31 -25.96 22.80
CA SER A 1087 -1.39 -25.11 24.01
C SER A 1087 -0.05 -24.88 24.71
N THR A 1088 0.90 -25.80 24.52
CA THR A 1088 2.24 -25.71 25.12
C THR A 1088 3.19 -24.93 24.21
N ARG A 1089 3.09 -25.13 22.88
CA ARG A 1089 3.93 -24.42 21.92
C ARG A 1089 3.50 -22.96 21.73
N TYR A 1090 2.20 -22.70 21.76
CA TYR A 1090 1.61 -21.36 21.64
C TYR A 1090 0.63 -21.10 22.79
N PRO A 1091 1.13 -20.74 23.99
CA PRO A 1091 0.30 -20.49 25.16
C PRO A 1091 -0.76 -19.38 24.96
N GLU A 1092 -0.55 -18.47 24.01
CA GLU A 1092 -1.49 -17.41 23.64
C GLU A 1092 -2.83 -17.95 23.14
N LEU A 1093 -2.85 -19.19 22.62
CA LEU A 1093 -4.07 -19.86 22.16
C LEU A 1093 -5.08 -20.09 23.29
N LEU A 1094 -4.61 -20.16 24.54
CA LEU A 1094 -5.48 -20.31 25.72
C LEU A 1094 -6.25 -19.01 26.05
N ASN A 1095 -5.84 -17.88 25.47
CA ASN A 1095 -6.39 -16.55 25.77
C ASN A 1095 -6.92 -15.86 24.50
N LEU A 1096 -7.34 -16.63 23.48
CA LEU A 1096 -7.79 -16.09 22.19
C LEU A 1096 -8.94 -15.09 22.31
N GLU A 1097 -9.88 -15.30 23.22
CA GLU A 1097 -11.07 -14.44 23.38
C GLU A 1097 -10.75 -13.04 23.94
N SER A 1098 -9.53 -12.82 24.45
CA SER A 1098 -9.14 -11.59 25.13
C SER A 1098 -8.23 -10.69 24.26
N ASN A 1099 -8.27 -9.38 24.56
CA ASN A 1099 -7.39 -8.36 23.98
C ASN A 1099 -7.39 -8.33 22.43
N PRO A 1100 -8.57 -8.25 21.77
CA PRO A 1100 -8.63 -8.17 20.31
C PRO A 1100 -7.86 -6.95 19.78
N ASN A 1101 -7.41 -7.03 18.53
CA ASN A 1101 -6.69 -5.98 17.82
C ASN A 1101 -5.31 -5.57 18.39
N ARG A 1102 -4.86 -6.12 19.52
CA ARG A 1102 -3.59 -5.72 20.14
C ARG A 1102 -2.40 -6.41 19.46
N ASN A 1103 -1.55 -5.65 18.80
CA ASN A 1103 -0.33 -6.12 18.13
C ASN A 1103 0.92 -5.35 18.61
N PHE A 1104 2.11 -5.84 18.26
CA PHE A 1104 3.40 -5.28 18.66
C PHE A 1104 4.13 -4.72 17.44
N ILE A 1105 4.31 -3.41 17.41
CA ILE A 1105 4.94 -2.67 16.31
C ILE A 1105 6.25 -2.07 16.83
N LEU A 1106 7.38 -2.63 16.40
CA LEU A 1106 8.69 -2.43 16.99
C LEU A 1106 9.70 -2.05 15.90
N ARG A 1107 10.69 -1.19 16.22
CA ARG A 1107 11.90 -0.91 15.41
C ARG A 1107 11.68 -0.71 13.90
N SER A 1108 10.51 -0.26 13.47
CA SER A 1108 10.24 -0.07 12.05
C SER A 1108 10.74 1.32 11.62
N LEU A 1109 11.44 1.35 10.48
CA LEU A 1109 11.91 2.57 9.83
C LEU A 1109 10.97 2.91 8.68
N VAL A 1110 10.37 4.08 8.74
CA VAL A 1110 9.41 4.57 7.74
C VAL A 1110 10.01 5.78 7.05
N VAL A 1111 10.21 5.70 5.74
CA VAL A 1111 10.89 6.72 4.94
C VAL A 1111 9.96 7.23 3.85
N ASN A 1112 9.77 8.54 3.73
CA ASN A 1112 8.95 9.19 2.68
C ASN A 1112 7.50 8.65 2.58
N CYS A 1113 6.96 8.09 3.66
CA CYS A 1113 5.59 7.59 3.67
C CYS A 1113 4.62 8.67 4.13
N GLY A 1114 3.35 8.56 3.76
CA GLY A 1114 2.32 9.51 4.20
C GLY A 1114 2.08 9.45 5.71
N GLU A 1115 1.65 8.29 6.21
CA GLU A 1115 1.41 8.08 7.65
C GLU A 1115 2.13 6.83 8.16
N PHE A 1116 2.53 6.80 9.43
CA PHE A 1116 3.07 5.59 10.05
C PHE A 1116 1.99 4.51 10.16
N ALA A 1117 0.88 4.84 10.83
CA ALA A 1117 -0.23 3.94 11.06
C ALA A 1117 -1.55 4.66 10.85
N ILE A 1118 -2.48 4.01 10.16
CA ILE A 1118 -3.86 4.50 9.97
C ILE A 1118 -4.87 3.56 10.64
N ARG A 1119 -5.94 4.15 11.17
CA ARG A 1119 -7.06 3.44 11.84
C ARG A 1119 -6.65 2.60 13.07
N ASP A 1120 -5.55 2.96 13.73
CA ASP A 1120 -5.17 2.34 14.99
C ASP A 1120 -6.24 2.56 16.09
N PRO A 1121 -6.80 1.49 16.68
CA PRO A 1121 -7.75 1.58 17.80
C PRO A 1121 -7.11 2.09 19.11
N GLY A 1122 -5.78 2.23 19.19
CA GLY A 1122 -5.06 2.71 20.37
C GLY A 1122 -4.73 1.64 21.40
N VAL A 1123 -4.87 0.35 21.03
CA VAL A 1123 -4.47 -0.80 21.87
C VAL A 1123 -3.16 -1.44 21.42
N ASN A 1124 -2.65 -1.06 20.25
CA ASN A 1124 -1.39 -1.55 19.72
C ASN A 1124 -0.20 -0.99 20.52
N VAL A 1125 0.85 -1.80 20.63
CA VAL A 1125 2.07 -1.46 21.34
C VAL A 1125 3.09 -0.93 20.33
N PHE A 1126 3.51 0.31 20.50
CA PHE A 1126 4.55 0.92 19.66
C PHE A 1126 5.80 1.20 20.50
N PHE A 1127 6.95 0.66 20.09
CA PHE A 1127 8.24 0.96 20.69
C PHE A 1127 9.32 1.11 19.64
N ASP A 1128 10.21 2.07 19.84
CA ASP A 1128 11.46 2.25 19.07
C ASP A 1128 11.25 2.40 17.55
N ASN A 1129 10.08 2.88 17.13
CA ASN A 1129 9.80 3.15 15.71
C ASN A 1129 10.27 4.56 15.33
N HIS A 1130 10.75 4.69 14.09
CA HIS A 1130 11.31 5.93 13.56
C HIS A 1130 10.70 6.28 12.19
N MET A 1131 10.41 7.56 12.00
CA MET A 1131 10.07 8.13 10.70
C MET A 1131 11.16 9.09 10.25
N ALA A 1132 11.50 9.03 8.96
CA ALA A 1132 12.45 9.92 8.32
C ALA A 1132 11.95 10.33 6.94
N GLU A 1133 12.50 11.42 6.44
CA GLU A 1133 12.20 11.97 5.12
C GLU A 1133 13.52 12.23 4.39
N GLY A 1134 13.54 12.00 3.07
CA GLY A 1134 14.73 12.10 2.23
C GLY A 1134 15.62 10.86 2.24
N ASP A 1135 16.90 11.06 1.92
CA ASP A 1135 17.91 9.99 1.90
C ASP A 1135 18.41 9.67 3.31
N VAL A 1136 18.25 8.41 3.71
CA VAL A 1136 18.69 7.87 5.00
C VAL A 1136 20.00 7.07 4.90
N GLY A 1137 20.63 7.06 3.73
CA GLY A 1137 21.84 6.29 3.43
C GLY A 1137 21.56 5.01 2.65
N PHE A 1138 20.61 5.04 1.71
CA PHE A 1138 20.38 3.92 0.81
C PHE A 1138 21.59 3.67 -0.10
N GLU A 1139 21.74 2.44 -0.57
CA GLU A 1139 22.78 2.05 -1.53
C GLU A 1139 22.61 2.76 -2.87
N ASP A 1140 21.49 2.51 -3.56
CA ASP A 1140 21.10 3.18 -4.80
C ASP A 1140 19.57 3.13 -5.00
N PRO A 1141 18.82 4.11 -4.46
CA PRO A 1141 17.36 4.12 -4.55
C PRO A 1141 16.86 4.34 -5.99
N SER A 1142 17.68 4.86 -6.90
CA SER A 1142 17.31 5.06 -8.32
C SER A 1142 17.19 3.75 -9.09
N GLN A 1143 17.87 2.70 -8.61
CA GLN A 1143 17.83 1.34 -9.12
C GLN A 1143 17.04 0.40 -8.17
N HIS A 1144 16.22 0.96 -7.28
CA HIS A 1144 15.48 0.21 -6.25
C HIS A 1144 16.36 -0.62 -5.29
N ARG A 1145 17.64 -0.24 -5.10
CA ARG A 1145 18.53 -0.86 -4.11
C ARG A 1145 18.43 -0.15 -2.78
N PHE A 1146 17.54 -0.65 -1.93
CA PHE A 1146 17.18 -0.04 -0.64
C PHE A 1146 17.95 -0.61 0.56
N GLY A 1147 19.00 -1.40 0.33
CA GLY A 1147 19.99 -1.71 1.36
C GLY A 1147 20.52 -0.42 2.00
N LEU A 1148 20.80 -0.44 3.31
CA LEU A 1148 21.42 0.68 4.01
C LEU A 1148 22.93 0.49 4.05
N LYS A 1149 23.67 1.53 3.65
CA LYS A 1149 25.14 1.55 3.73
C LYS A 1149 25.62 1.34 5.18
N PRO A 1150 26.80 0.75 5.42
CA PRO A 1150 27.31 0.50 6.78
C PRO A 1150 27.38 1.73 7.69
N ASP A 1151 27.55 2.93 7.10
CA ASP A 1151 27.61 4.23 7.77
C ASP A 1151 26.26 4.98 7.79
N ALA A 1152 25.18 4.35 7.32
CA ALA A 1152 23.85 4.94 7.29
C ALA A 1152 23.41 5.40 8.69
N LYS A 1153 22.83 6.61 8.75
CA LYS A 1153 22.46 7.27 10.01
C LYS A 1153 21.47 6.47 10.88
N PRO A 1154 20.46 5.75 10.34
CA PRO A 1154 19.53 4.96 11.17
C PRO A 1154 20.22 3.99 12.14
N PHE A 1155 21.38 3.46 11.79
CA PHE A 1155 22.17 2.59 12.66
C PHE A 1155 22.70 3.26 13.93
N GLN A 1156 22.77 4.59 13.94
CA GLN A 1156 23.16 5.41 15.10
C GLN A 1156 21.94 5.79 15.94
N TRP A 1157 20.78 5.97 15.31
CA TRP A 1157 19.55 6.43 15.96
C TRP A 1157 18.98 5.39 16.93
N PHE A 1158 18.92 4.13 16.51
CA PHE A 1158 18.35 3.03 17.30
C PHE A 1158 18.98 1.69 16.89
N HIS A 1159 18.57 0.59 17.50
CA HIS A 1159 19.09 -0.74 17.16
C HIS A 1159 18.34 -1.35 15.96
N PHE A 1160 18.41 -0.65 14.82
CA PHE A 1160 17.99 -1.20 13.53
C PHE A 1160 19.00 -2.24 13.06
N ARG A 1161 18.55 -3.47 12.80
CA ARG A 1161 19.34 -4.51 12.17
C ARG A 1161 19.35 -4.30 10.66
N ALA A 1162 20.54 -4.34 10.06
CA ALA A 1162 20.68 -4.28 8.61
C ALA A 1162 19.89 -5.42 7.95
N ILE A 1163 19.06 -5.08 6.97
CA ILE A 1163 18.36 -6.05 6.13
C ILE A 1163 19.37 -6.53 5.06
N PRO A 1164 19.55 -7.86 4.86
CA PRO A 1164 20.48 -8.39 3.86
C PRO A 1164 19.90 -8.25 2.45
N PHE A 1165 19.77 -7.00 1.97
CA PHE A 1165 19.05 -6.67 0.74
C PHE A 1165 19.67 -7.34 -0.50
N ASP A 1166 21.00 -7.40 -0.59
CA ASP A 1166 21.72 -8.05 -1.69
C ASP A 1166 21.54 -9.59 -1.72
N GLU A 1167 20.97 -10.20 -0.69
CA GLU A 1167 20.62 -11.63 -0.66
C GLU A 1167 19.16 -11.89 -1.08
N ILE A 1168 18.32 -10.85 -1.22
CA ILE A 1168 16.91 -11.01 -1.60
C ILE A 1168 16.81 -11.37 -3.08
N GLY A 1169 15.89 -12.28 -3.40
CA GLY A 1169 15.60 -12.72 -4.76
C GLY A 1169 16.50 -13.87 -5.22
N LEU A 1170 16.64 -13.99 -6.54
CA LEU A 1170 17.31 -15.11 -7.19
C LEU A 1170 18.84 -15.02 -7.07
N TYR A 1171 19.52 -16.17 -7.12
CA TYR A 1171 20.98 -16.25 -7.08
C TYR A 1171 21.53 -17.29 -8.08
N PRO A 1172 22.79 -17.16 -8.54
CA PRO A 1172 23.38 -18.12 -9.47
C PRO A 1172 23.52 -19.49 -8.81
N SER A 1173 23.07 -20.55 -9.50
CA SER A 1173 23.15 -21.93 -9.01
C SER A 1173 23.31 -22.90 -10.18
N PRO A 1174 24.06 -24.02 -10.04
CA PRO A 1174 24.21 -25.02 -11.08
C PRO A 1174 22.89 -25.71 -11.47
N VAL A 1175 21.89 -25.66 -10.58
CA VAL A 1175 20.54 -26.19 -10.79
C VAL A 1175 19.50 -25.09 -11.05
N ARG A 1176 19.92 -23.88 -11.41
CA ARG A 1176 19.03 -22.84 -11.92
C ARG A 1176 18.69 -23.13 -13.39
N ALA A 1177 17.42 -22.95 -13.78
CA ALA A 1177 16.95 -23.18 -15.14
C ALA A 1177 17.54 -22.19 -16.14
N THR A 1178 17.63 -20.92 -15.76
CA THR A 1178 18.12 -19.80 -16.57
C THR A 1178 18.89 -18.79 -15.71
N TRP A 1179 19.99 -18.22 -16.21
CA TRP A 1179 20.76 -17.20 -15.50
C TRP A 1179 21.61 -16.37 -16.49
N PRO A 1180 21.79 -15.05 -16.28
CA PRO A 1180 21.08 -14.20 -15.32
C PRO A 1180 19.60 -14.08 -15.66
N VAL A 1181 18.79 -13.72 -14.66
CA VAL A 1181 17.37 -13.41 -14.87
C VAL A 1181 17.20 -11.89 -14.84
N GLU A 1182 16.67 -11.35 -15.93
CA GLU A 1182 16.30 -9.94 -16.02
C GLU A 1182 14.78 -9.82 -15.88
N HIS A 1183 14.34 -8.88 -15.05
CA HIS A 1183 12.93 -8.56 -14.86
C HIS A 1183 12.75 -7.07 -14.69
N SER A 1184 11.52 -6.59 -14.90
CA SER A 1184 11.16 -5.20 -14.74
C SER A 1184 9.76 -5.09 -14.16
N VAL A 1185 9.45 -3.93 -13.58
CA VAL A 1185 8.09 -3.65 -13.11
C VAL A 1185 7.16 -3.62 -14.31
N SER A 1186 6.09 -4.41 -14.22
CA SER A 1186 5.05 -4.49 -15.24
C SER A 1186 4.44 -3.11 -15.52
N PRO A 1187 4.18 -2.76 -16.79
CA PRO A 1187 3.47 -1.53 -17.13
C PRO A 1187 2.00 -1.53 -16.65
N LYS A 1188 1.48 -2.70 -16.23
CA LYS A 1188 0.15 -2.83 -15.63
C LYS A 1188 0.08 -2.26 -14.21
N TYR A 1189 1.22 -2.15 -13.52
CA TYR A 1189 1.26 -1.47 -12.24
C TYR A 1189 1.02 0.03 -12.47
N VAL A 1190 0.09 0.59 -11.72
CA VAL A 1190 -0.20 2.01 -11.72
C VAL A 1190 0.04 2.54 -10.32
N ALA A 1191 0.89 3.56 -10.22
CA ALA A 1191 1.09 4.27 -8.97
C ALA A 1191 -0.15 5.12 -8.65
N GLU A 1192 -0.69 4.96 -7.43
CA GLU A 1192 -1.69 5.86 -6.85
C GLU A 1192 -1.06 7.23 -6.52
#